data_AF-A0AAV4QRB7-F1
#
_entry.id   AF-A0AAV4QRB7-F1
#
_cell.length_a   1.000
_cell.length_b   1.000
_cell.length_c   1.000
_cell.angle_alpha   90.00
_cell.angle_beta   90.00
_cell.angle_gamma   90.00
#
_symmetry.space_group_name_H-M   'P 1'
#
loop_
_entity.id
_entity.type
_entity.pdbx_description
1 polymer ?
#
loop_
_entity_poly.entity_id
_entity_poly.type
_entity_poly.pdbx_seq_one_letter_code
_entity_poly.pdbx_strand_id
1 'polypeptide(L)'
;MSTEPVVLLLKRHGLDRCRITTDYIWRVSIVPDYKIVLDLDRPREYIASPGFPNDNYPPNIQMIYEIEIKLSDELKQMSNRILLTFEMFALEESDFCTNDGLEIADSSGQVKVDFEIQDCLIMLFDSTRYCGVQVGRTLLTESSKIQIRFFSNPTFEARGYSILVEMYNTQCSQLFKGVNTDSFSSPNFPGRYYADDICVWKIEAPEGKVIRVKFSETFDIRAQEPLCVQDYLAVSLTGDFATHVKRYCHGTRPLTMVSSGNSMLFMFRTDCCFEGKGFSASFALVDSDEVTTTPPPEPRPQMCTCGEENIQETERILGGKTVDPPNRYPWVVALVKKNKNSDEYFCGGALISRQYVLTAAHCLEKEQVSEVRVALGAHNADTDPAPVAISDIIMHPKYYNKTYLNDIALVRLQEPATLGDKVKVACMPPYPKFTSADDNAVVAGWGWQNFPYGKYAKELQEVELSLLSHPTCVSKYGGVIQETNLCAGGLKNRDACSGDSGGPLFGKYDGKWHSVGVVSWGMGCGREGYPGVYTKVSEYLDWIAEEMSDSPPCDDEEDILPPVKPNLDNCGIPNDNDEKRIAGGVETQPVEFPWMAMIVYNRTIVGAGALISPYYVLTVASIFDNWMEWYPEILDVFLGKHKVSAREPSSKKFDVQAVYHHKAYGNPTPYNNDLALLKLKQPAGDQYRPICLPLSDAWYPPNLTLTIAGWGRTSERGSGSSVLLKANMNVWSEEDCDKRYPGWFTEKMICAYKKGTDTCEGDNGAPLMRYYFGRYYIAGVSSWASKEGCATLGAPRVFSAIHSNLQWISGITGLQVA
;
A
#
# COMPACT_ATOMS: atom_id res chain seq x y z
N MET A 1 54.56 20.70 -15.85
CA MET A 1 55.81 20.05 -15.40
C MET A 1 55.88 18.68 -16.07
N SER A 2 57.04 18.30 -16.60
CA SER A 2 57.20 17.23 -17.59
C SER A 2 56.93 15.81 -17.03
N THR A 3 56.33 14.97 -17.88
CA THR A 3 55.85 13.60 -17.64
C THR A 3 56.94 12.52 -17.69
N GLU A 4 58.20 12.89 -17.84
CA GLU A 4 59.31 11.95 -18.04
C GLU A 4 59.67 11.05 -16.84
N PRO A 5 59.58 11.48 -15.56
CA PRO A 5 59.98 10.61 -14.44
C PRO A 5 59.04 9.40 -14.23
N VAL A 6 57.76 9.56 -14.58
CA VAL A 6 56.70 8.56 -14.31
C VAL A 6 56.72 7.44 -15.36
N VAL A 7 57.01 7.78 -16.62
CA VAL A 7 57.08 6.82 -17.73
C VAL A 7 58.28 5.87 -17.59
N LEU A 8 59.38 6.31 -16.99
CA LEU A 8 60.57 5.48 -16.73
C LEU A 8 60.37 4.47 -15.59
N LEU A 9 59.54 4.78 -14.60
CA LEU A 9 59.19 3.88 -13.50
C LEU A 9 58.25 2.75 -13.95
N LEU A 10 57.29 3.04 -14.82
CA LEU A 10 56.31 2.07 -15.33
C LEU A 10 56.94 1.01 -16.26
N LYS A 11 57.95 1.40 -17.06
CA LYS A 11 58.70 0.47 -17.94
C LYS A 11 59.56 -0.54 -17.19
N ARG A 12 59.99 -0.24 -15.96
CA ARG A 12 60.83 -1.14 -15.16
C ARG A 12 60.05 -2.30 -14.53
N HIS A 13 58.72 -2.22 -14.52
CA HIS A 13 57.81 -3.19 -13.89
C HIS A 13 56.88 -3.93 -14.88
N GLY A 14 57.11 -3.82 -16.19
CA GLY A 14 56.46 -4.68 -17.20
C GLY A 14 55.00 -4.36 -17.54
N LEU A 15 54.54 -3.13 -17.28
CA LEU A 15 53.15 -2.70 -17.49
C LEU A 15 52.97 -1.90 -18.79
N ASP A 16 53.22 -2.52 -19.95
CA ASP A 16 53.22 -1.87 -21.27
C ASP A 16 51.81 -1.57 -21.86
N ARG A 17 50.71 -1.82 -21.13
CA ARG A 17 49.32 -1.67 -21.63
C ARG A 17 48.46 -0.59 -20.98
N CYS A 18 48.98 0.21 -20.06
CA CYS A 18 48.19 1.27 -19.41
C CYS A 18 48.39 2.62 -20.11
N ARG A 19 47.32 3.14 -20.75
CA ARG A 19 47.27 4.51 -21.27
C ARG A 19 46.87 5.44 -20.12
N ILE A 20 47.78 6.31 -19.69
CA ILE A 20 47.43 7.45 -18.82
C ILE A 20 47.02 8.59 -19.75
N THR A 21 45.73 8.92 -19.78
CA THR A 21 45.26 10.20 -20.34
C THR A 21 45.45 11.28 -19.29
N THR A 22 46.55 12.03 -19.40
CA THR A 22 46.72 13.31 -18.69
C THR A 22 45.95 14.40 -19.44
N ASP A 23 44.65 14.52 -19.17
CA ASP A 23 43.76 15.56 -19.68
C ASP A 23 42.63 15.66 -18.64
N TYR A 24 42.43 16.67 -17.80
CA TYR A 24 42.54 18.11 -17.96
C TYR A 24 42.67 18.78 -16.57
N ILE A 25 43.57 19.76 -16.41
CA ILE A 25 43.53 20.70 -15.29
C ILE A 25 42.59 21.85 -15.70
N TRP A 26 41.29 21.71 -15.42
CA TRP A 26 40.35 22.83 -15.57
C TRP A 26 40.40 23.73 -14.33
N ARG A 27 40.20 25.05 -14.52
CA ARG A 27 40.08 26.01 -13.41
C ARG A 27 38.80 25.70 -12.64
N VAL A 28 38.90 24.96 -11.53
CA VAL A 28 37.78 24.70 -10.62
C VAL A 28 37.41 25.99 -9.88
N SER A 29 36.13 26.33 -9.86
CA SER A 29 35.65 27.42 -9.00
C SER A 29 35.50 26.90 -7.58
N ILE A 30 36.42 27.29 -6.69
CA ILE A 30 36.36 26.94 -5.27
C ILE A 30 35.34 27.85 -4.60
N VAL A 31 34.29 27.25 -4.07
CA VAL A 31 33.29 27.92 -3.22
C VAL A 31 33.85 27.94 -1.78
N PRO A 32 33.55 28.96 -0.94
CA PRO A 32 34.12 29.05 0.40
C PRO A 32 33.85 27.80 1.25
N ASP A 33 34.84 27.42 2.07
CA ASP A 33 34.70 26.31 3.02
C ASP A 33 33.62 26.63 4.07
N TYR A 34 32.68 25.70 4.27
CA TYR A 34 31.63 25.85 5.27
C TYR A 34 32.02 25.10 6.54
N LYS A 35 32.13 25.83 7.65
CA LYS A 35 32.34 25.24 8.98
C LYS A 35 31.01 25.09 9.69
N ILE A 36 30.62 23.85 9.95
CA ILE A 36 29.41 23.50 10.69
C ILE A 36 29.84 23.01 12.07
N VAL A 37 29.33 23.69 13.09
CA VAL A 37 29.52 23.30 14.48
C VAL A 37 28.19 22.78 14.98
N LEU A 38 28.17 21.52 15.45
CA LEU A 38 27.04 20.93 16.13
C LEU A 38 27.27 21.02 17.64
N ASP A 39 26.25 21.45 18.38
CA ASP A 39 26.25 21.57 19.83
C ASP A 39 24.85 21.28 20.39
N LEU A 40 24.63 21.48 21.70
CA LEU A 40 23.33 21.18 22.31
C LEU A 40 22.20 22.11 21.83
N ASP A 41 22.53 23.35 21.45
CA ASP A 41 21.54 24.31 20.95
C ASP A 41 21.27 24.08 19.45
N ARG A 42 22.24 23.49 18.74
CA ARG A 42 22.16 23.13 17.33
C ARG A 42 22.63 21.68 17.09
N PRO A 43 21.81 20.68 17.46
CA PRO A 43 22.22 19.27 17.41
C PRO A 43 22.16 18.65 16.01
N ARG A 44 21.62 19.37 15.02
CA ARG A 44 21.51 18.95 13.63
C ARG A 44 21.63 20.11 12.66
N GLU A 45 22.02 19.80 11.43
CA GLU A 45 22.12 20.75 10.33
C GLU A 45 21.83 20.09 8.98
N TYR A 46 21.35 20.87 8.01
CA TYR A 46 21.24 20.42 6.63
C TYR A 46 22.41 20.94 5.79
N ILE A 47 23.05 20.04 5.05
CA ILE A 47 23.98 20.42 3.98
C ILE A 47 23.36 20.07 2.64
N ALA A 48 23.54 20.96 1.67
CA ALA A 48 22.98 20.77 0.35
C ALA A 48 23.99 21.19 -0.72
N SER A 49 23.91 20.55 -1.89
CA SER A 49 24.63 21.04 -3.05
C SER A 49 24.09 22.41 -3.49
N PRO A 50 24.88 23.29 -4.13
CA PRO A 50 24.40 24.58 -4.58
C PRO A 50 23.26 24.41 -5.58
N GLY A 51 22.30 25.32 -5.58
CA GLY A 51 21.10 25.22 -6.42
C GLY A 51 19.99 24.37 -5.80
N PHE A 52 20.29 23.37 -4.97
CA PHE A 52 19.27 22.54 -4.33
C PHE A 52 18.39 23.37 -3.36
N PRO A 53 17.04 23.17 -3.32
CA PRO A 53 16.23 22.21 -4.06
C PRO A 53 15.67 22.76 -5.39
N ASN A 54 16.07 23.96 -5.81
CA ASN A 54 15.39 24.69 -6.87
C ASN A 54 16.04 24.48 -8.25
N ASP A 55 17.36 24.27 -8.29
CA ASP A 55 18.17 24.09 -9.50
C ASP A 55 19.21 22.96 -9.35
N ASN A 56 19.75 22.48 -10.47
CA ASN A 56 20.85 21.50 -10.46
C ASN A 56 22.13 22.14 -9.92
N TYR A 57 23.07 21.31 -9.45
CA TYR A 57 24.35 21.87 -9.01
C TYR A 57 25.14 22.42 -10.20
N PRO A 58 25.88 23.53 -10.03
CA PRO A 58 26.72 24.06 -11.08
C PRO A 58 27.81 23.05 -11.50
N PRO A 59 28.17 22.97 -12.80
CA PRO A 59 29.32 22.19 -13.23
C PRO A 59 30.64 22.85 -12.81
N ASN A 60 31.69 22.05 -12.70
CA ASN A 60 33.08 22.44 -12.45
C ASN A 60 33.28 23.24 -11.15
N ILE A 61 32.61 22.81 -10.08
CA ILE A 61 32.75 23.39 -8.74
C ILE A 61 33.31 22.37 -7.75
N GLN A 62 33.88 22.90 -6.68
CA GLN A 62 34.24 22.12 -5.52
C GLN A 62 33.80 22.84 -4.25
N MET A 63 33.26 22.07 -3.31
CA MET A 63 32.85 22.52 -1.99
C MET A 63 33.40 21.60 -0.92
N ILE A 64 33.75 22.19 0.21
CA ILE A 64 34.23 21.46 1.39
C ILE A 64 33.42 21.91 2.60
N TYR A 65 32.87 20.94 3.30
CA TYR A 65 32.24 21.09 4.61
C TYR A 65 33.19 20.53 5.67
N GLU A 66 33.52 21.34 6.67
CA GLU A 66 34.14 20.87 7.90
C GLU A 66 33.07 20.81 8.98
N ILE A 67 32.75 19.61 9.46
CA ILE A 67 31.71 19.39 10.45
C ILE A 67 32.38 18.92 11.75
N GLU A 68 32.13 19.62 12.85
CA GLU A 68 32.73 19.33 14.15
C GLU A 68 31.69 19.47 15.27
N ILE A 69 31.65 18.50 16.18
CA ILE A 69 30.84 18.57 17.40
C ILE A 69 31.63 19.33 18.48
N LYS A 70 31.06 20.40 19.05
CA LYS A 70 31.65 21.17 20.15
C LYS A 70 30.71 21.23 21.35
N LEU A 71 31.09 20.55 22.43
CA LEU A 71 30.35 20.51 23.69
C LEU A 71 31.28 20.94 24.83
N SER A 72 30.87 21.71 25.84
CA SER A 72 31.76 22.09 26.96
C SER A 72 32.09 20.89 27.89
N ASP A 73 33.28 20.87 28.50
CA ASP A 73 33.91 19.76 29.27
C ASP A 73 33.02 19.11 30.37
N GLU A 74 33.11 17.82 30.74
CA GLU A 74 34.25 16.87 30.70
C GLU A 74 33.81 15.39 30.51
N LEU A 75 32.56 15.10 30.10
CA LEU A 75 32.09 13.72 29.83
C LEU A 75 31.25 13.57 28.54
N LYS A 76 30.89 14.67 27.87
CA LYS A 76 29.93 14.68 26.74
C LYS A 76 30.56 14.76 25.34
N GLN A 77 31.80 15.25 25.21
CA GLN A 77 32.49 15.30 23.90
C GLN A 77 32.89 13.92 23.37
N MET A 78 33.20 12.95 24.24
CA MET A 78 33.66 11.63 23.79
C MET A 78 32.54 10.71 23.31
N SER A 79 31.28 11.08 23.55
CA SER A 79 30.13 10.18 23.36
C SER A 79 29.20 10.56 22.22
N ASN A 80 29.45 11.65 21.49
CA ASN A 80 28.64 11.99 20.33
C ASN A 80 29.45 11.80 19.05
N ARG A 81 28.77 11.34 18.01
CA ARG A 81 29.32 11.11 16.67
C ARG A 81 28.35 11.65 15.64
N ILE A 82 28.81 11.72 14.39
CA ILE A 82 28.03 12.34 13.32
C ILE A 82 27.25 11.25 12.58
N LEU A 83 25.96 11.48 12.44
CA LEU A 83 25.05 10.70 11.62
C LEU A 83 24.74 11.50 10.36
N LEU A 84 24.90 10.89 9.20
CA LEU A 84 24.54 11.48 7.92
C LEU A 84 23.37 10.72 7.33
N THR A 85 22.26 11.41 7.04
CA THR A 85 21.10 10.85 6.36
C THR A 85 20.91 11.55 5.02
N PHE A 86 21.02 10.78 3.95
CA PHE A 86 20.92 11.22 2.56
C PHE A 86 19.44 11.33 2.20
N GLU A 87 18.76 12.38 2.68
CA GLU A 87 17.31 12.58 2.42
C GLU A 87 17.02 12.72 0.92
N MET A 88 17.90 13.39 0.20
CA MET A 88 17.90 13.44 -1.27
C MET A 88 19.35 13.39 -1.75
N PHE A 89 19.68 12.52 -2.70
CA PHE A 89 21.03 12.44 -3.27
C PHE A 89 20.97 11.89 -4.68
N ALA A 90 21.30 12.74 -5.65
CA ALA A 90 21.38 12.42 -7.07
C ALA A 90 22.54 13.21 -7.70
N LEU A 91 23.68 12.55 -7.85
CA LEU A 91 24.86 13.06 -8.58
C LEU A 91 25.06 12.26 -9.87
N GLU A 92 25.81 12.82 -10.84
CA GLU A 92 26.19 12.09 -12.06
C GLU A 92 26.80 10.73 -11.71
N GLU A 93 26.20 9.66 -12.23
CA GLU A 93 26.69 8.31 -12.01
C GLU A 93 27.92 8.06 -12.89
N SER A 94 29.00 7.58 -12.28
CA SER A 94 30.23 7.24 -12.99
C SER A 94 30.96 6.11 -12.26
N ASP A 95 31.76 5.36 -13.01
CA ASP A 95 32.63 4.34 -12.44
C ASP A 95 33.51 4.97 -11.35
N PHE A 96 33.45 4.40 -10.13
CA PHE A 96 34.18 4.89 -8.96
C PHE A 96 33.86 6.35 -8.55
N CYS A 97 32.77 6.94 -9.06
CA CYS A 97 32.33 8.29 -8.73
C CYS A 97 33.41 9.35 -8.95
N THR A 98 34.12 9.28 -10.08
CA THR A 98 35.22 10.19 -10.43
C THR A 98 34.78 11.44 -11.17
N ASN A 99 33.57 11.44 -11.76
CA ASN A 99 33.04 12.58 -12.50
C ASN A 99 32.46 13.60 -11.51
N ASP A 100 31.32 13.26 -10.92
CA ASP A 100 30.70 14.01 -9.84
C ASP A 100 30.62 13.11 -8.62
N GLY A 101 31.04 13.63 -7.48
CA GLY A 101 31.21 12.81 -6.30
C GLY A 101 31.11 13.58 -5.01
N LEU A 102 30.57 12.90 -4.01
CA LEU A 102 30.68 13.27 -2.61
C LEU A 102 31.71 12.37 -1.93
N GLU A 103 32.81 12.95 -1.49
CA GLU A 103 33.84 12.31 -0.67
C GLU A 103 33.56 12.60 0.80
N ILE A 104 33.60 11.55 1.64
CA ILE A 104 33.50 11.69 3.09
C ILE A 104 34.79 11.17 3.69
N ALA A 105 35.48 12.03 4.44
CA ALA A 105 36.73 11.71 5.11
C ALA A 105 36.57 11.90 6.63
N ASP A 106 36.77 10.81 7.37
CA ASP A 106 36.84 10.84 8.82
C ASP A 106 38.24 11.34 9.24
N SER A 107 38.28 12.36 10.12
CA SER A 107 39.54 12.96 10.57
C SER A 107 40.42 12.04 11.44
N SER A 108 39.93 10.85 11.80
CA SER A 108 40.68 9.83 12.57
C SER A 108 41.66 8.98 11.76
N GLY A 109 41.63 9.05 10.42
CA GLY A 109 42.55 8.28 9.57
C GLY A 109 42.31 6.77 9.55
N GLN A 110 41.14 6.29 9.99
CA GLN A 110 40.69 4.92 9.77
C GLN A 110 39.27 4.90 9.24
N VAL A 111 39.09 4.39 8.03
CA VAL A 111 37.85 3.68 7.64
C VAL A 111 38.26 2.42 6.88
N LYS A 112 37.96 1.28 7.49
CA LYS A 112 37.91 -0.04 6.83
C LYS A 112 36.71 -0.08 5.90
N VAL A 113 36.92 -0.45 4.64
CA VAL A 113 35.86 -1.01 3.79
C VAL A 113 36.09 -2.51 3.73
N ASP A 114 35.05 -3.30 3.99
CA ASP A 114 35.10 -4.75 3.84
C ASP A 114 35.44 -5.15 2.39
N PHE A 115 36.17 -6.26 2.31
CA PHE A 115 36.94 -6.76 1.19
C PHE A 115 36.08 -7.23 0.00
N GLU A 116 36.46 -6.78 -1.20
CA GLU A 116 36.75 -7.57 -2.42
C GLU A 116 36.36 -6.78 -3.67
N ILE A 117 37.28 -5.96 -4.23
CA ILE A 117 37.50 -5.89 -5.68
C ILE A 117 39.00 -5.64 -5.91
N GLN A 118 39.62 -6.62 -6.55
CA GLN A 118 41.04 -6.64 -6.86
C GLN A 118 41.29 -5.98 -8.23
N ASP A 119 42.38 -5.22 -8.26
CA ASP A 119 43.12 -4.67 -9.40
C ASP A 119 42.75 -3.28 -9.96
N CYS A 120 43.68 -2.36 -9.64
CA CYS A 120 44.07 -1.15 -10.37
C CYS A 120 43.36 0.18 -10.06
N LEU A 121 43.23 0.60 -8.78
CA LEU A 121 43.11 2.03 -8.42
C LEU A 121 43.24 2.39 -6.93
N ILE A 122 44.05 1.69 -6.13
CA ILE A 122 44.42 2.19 -4.79
C ILE A 122 45.81 2.77 -4.89
N MET A 123 45.91 4.09 -4.88
CA MET A 123 46.92 4.89 -4.18
C MET A 123 46.68 6.36 -4.56
N LEU A 124 45.90 7.09 -3.73
CA LEU A 124 46.38 8.34 -3.12
C LEU A 124 45.40 9.04 -2.15
N PHE A 125 44.13 8.63 -1.97
CA PHE A 125 43.28 9.16 -0.87
C PHE A 125 42.28 8.12 -0.33
N ASP A 126 42.34 7.86 0.98
CA ASP A 126 41.45 6.97 1.77
C ASP A 126 40.06 7.60 2.00
N SER A 127 39.27 7.80 0.93
CA SER A 127 37.91 8.35 1.04
C SER A 127 36.88 7.50 0.30
N THR A 128 35.75 7.19 0.94
CA THR A 128 34.59 6.59 0.26
C THR A 128 33.90 7.66 -0.57
N ARG A 129 33.68 7.38 -1.86
CA ARG A 129 33.00 8.26 -2.80
C ARG A 129 31.57 7.80 -3.06
N TYR A 130 30.66 8.77 -3.15
CA TYR A 130 29.25 8.53 -3.43
C TYR A 130 28.82 9.33 -4.66
N CYS A 131 28.09 8.67 -5.56
CA CYS A 131 27.47 9.24 -6.75
C CYS A 131 26.21 8.43 -7.12
N GLY A 132 25.50 8.83 -8.19
CA GLY A 132 24.21 8.23 -8.54
C GLY A 132 23.11 8.54 -7.53
N VAL A 133 22.08 7.70 -7.47
CA VAL A 133 20.93 7.87 -6.55
C VAL A 133 21.18 7.12 -5.24
N GLN A 134 21.16 7.83 -4.10
CA GLN A 134 21.45 7.27 -2.76
C GLN A 134 20.39 7.63 -1.71
N VAL A 135 19.14 7.87 -2.12
CA VAL A 135 18.04 8.35 -1.25
C VAL A 135 17.80 7.40 -0.07
N GLY A 136 17.70 7.94 1.15
CA GLY A 136 17.44 7.20 2.39
C GLY A 136 18.68 6.52 2.98
N ARG A 137 19.84 6.59 2.32
CA ARG A 137 21.09 6.05 2.86
C ARG A 137 21.46 6.76 4.15
N THR A 138 21.92 6.00 5.14
CA THR A 138 22.39 6.54 6.42
C THR A 138 23.82 6.07 6.69
N LEU A 139 24.71 6.99 7.07
CA LEU A 139 26.10 6.71 7.39
C LEU A 139 26.39 7.13 8.84
N LEU A 140 26.90 6.18 9.62
CA LEU A 140 27.38 6.41 10.99
C LEU A 140 28.88 6.67 10.93
N THR A 141 29.34 7.81 11.45
CA THR A 141 30.77 8.14 11.50
C THR A 141 31.39 7.69 12.81
N GLU A 142 32.67 7.32 12.80
CA GLU A 142 33.39 6.91 14.01
C GLU A 142 34.06 8.10 14.71
N SER A 143 34.06 9.28 14.10
CA SER A 143 34.56 10.53 14.67
C SER A 143 33.48 11.58 14.93
N SER A 144 33.79 12.47 15.87
CA SER A 144 33.04 13.70 16.17
C SER A 144 33.41 14.86 15.24
N LYS A 145 34.33 14.63 14.29
CA LYS A 145 34.75 15.57 13.26
C LYS A 145 34.97 14.88 11.92
N ILE A 146 34.31 15.38 10.89
CA ILE A 146 34.44 14.87 9.52
C ILE A 146 34.61 16.00 8.52
N GLN A 147 35.15 15.65 7.36
CA GLN A 147 35.18 16.52 6.19
C GLN A 147 34.36 15.88 5.07
N ILE A 148 33.49 16.67 4.45
CA ILE A 148 32.72 16.26 3.28
C ILE A 148 33.14 17.15 2.11
N ARG A 149 33.56 16.54 1.02
CA ARG A 149 33.97 17.24 -0.20
C ARG A 149 33.04 16.85 -1.34
N PHE A 150 32.34 17.84 -1.89
CA PHE A 150 31.60 17.69 -3.13
C PHE A 150 32.42 18.25 -4.28
N PHE A 151 32.43 17.56 -5.41
CA PHE A 151 33.01 18.05 -6.66
C PHE A 151 32.13 17.69 -7.84
N SER A 152 32.13 18.55 -8.85
CA SER A 152 31.53 18.28 -10.16
C SER A 152 32.53 18.52 -11.29
N ASN A 153 32.37 17.77 -12.37
CA ASN A 153 33.11 17.95 -13.61
C ASN A 153 32.49 19.09 -14.47
N PRO A 154 33.04 19.44 -15.64
CA PRO A 154 32.48 20.47 -16.52
C PRO A 154 31.20 20.11 -17.29
N THR A 155 30.67 18.89 -17.19
CA THR A 155 29.61 18.37 -18.07
C THR A 155 28.67 17.41 -17.35
N PHE A 156 27.35 17.58 -17.49
CA PHE A 156 26.31 16.72 -16.90
C PHE A 156 26.08 16.94 -15.41
N GLU A 157 25.39 18.02 -15.08
CA GLU A 157 24.83 18.24 -13.76
C GLU A 157 23.56 17.41 -13.47
N ALA A 158 23.40 16.96 -12.23
CA ALA A 158 22.21 16.30 -11.70
C ALA A 158 21.55 17.15 -10.61
N ARG A 159 20.51 16.58 -9.97
CA ARG A 159 19.67 17.32 -9.01
C ARG A 159 20.44 17.77 -7.76
N GLY A 160 21.50 17.05 -7.41
CA GLY A 160 22.30 17.34 -6.23
C GLY A 160 21.83 16.60 -4.99
N TYR A 161 22.15 17.13 -3.81
CA TYR A 161 21.85 16.47 -2.55
C TYR A 161 21.31 17.41 -1.48
N SER A 162 20.58 16.82 -0.54
CA SER A 162 20.30 17.32 0.81
C SER A 162 20.61 16.20 1.79
N ILE A 163 21.57 16.46 2.67
CA ILE A 163 22.02 15.53 3.69
C ILE A 163 21.74 16.16 5.05
N LEU A 164 20.94 15.47 5.85
CA LEU A 164 20.73 15.79 7.24
C LEU A 164 21.94 15.27 8.03
N VAL A 165 22.58 16.17 8.77
CA VAL A 165 23.73 15.91 9.63
C VAL A 165 23.25 16.04 11.07
N GLU A 166 23.31 14.96 11.86
CA GLU A 166 22.85 14.96 13.26
C GLU A 166 23.94 14.42 14.19
N MET A 167 23.88 14.81 15.46
CA MET A 167 24.62 14.12 16.52
C MET A 167 23.86 12.86 16.95
N TYR A 168 24.56 11.74 17.09
CA TYR A 168 24.01 10.54 17.74
C TYR A 168 24.85 10.13 18.96
N ASN A 169 24.19 9.53 19.94
CA ASN A 169 24.74 9.23 21.25
C ASN A 169 25.34 7.83 21.29
N THR A 170 26.66 7.74 21.38
CA THR A 170 27.41 6.49 21.46
C THR A 170 27.31 5.79 22.80
N GLN A 171 26.77 6.41 23.86
CA GLN A 171 26.55 5.69 25.13
C GLN A 171 25.41 4.68 25.03
N CYS A 172 24.48 4.90 24.11
CA CYS A 172 23.38 4.00 23.82
C CYS A 172 23.45 3.41 22.41
N SER A 173 24.53 3.62 21.66
CA SER A 173 24.69 3.08 20.31
C SER A 173 25.78 2.01 20.28
N GLN A 174 25.60 0.97 19.48
CA GLN A 174 26.58 -0.12 19.39
C GLN A 174 26.59 -0.79 18.01
N LEU A 175 27.79 -1.11 17.53
CA LEU A 175 28.02 -1.96 16.36
C LEU A 175 28.41 -3.37 16.82
N PHE A 176 27.58 -4.35 16.48
CA PHE A 176 27.82 -5.76 16.76
C PHE A 176 28.35 -6.44 15.50
N LYS A 177 29.63 -6.83 15.49
CA LYS A 177 30.27 -7.54 14.37
C LYS A 177 30.59 -8.97 14.76
N GLY A 178 29.95 -9.94 14.11
CA GLY A 178 30.23 -11.37 14.30
C GLY A 178 29.92 -11.91 15.69
N VAL A 179 29.11 -11.20 16.50
CA VAL A 179 28.74 -11.63 17.86
C VAL A 179 27.56 -12.59 17.77
N ASN A 180 27.73 -13.83 18.25
CA ASN A 180 26.71 -14.87 18.11
C ASN A 180 25.40 -14.56 18.85
N THR A 181 25.45 -13.96 20.03
CA THR A 181 24.27 -13.53 20.79
C THR A 181 24.60 -12.31 21.62
N ASP A 182 23.73 -11.31 21.65
CA ASP A 182 23.87 -10.16 22.55
C ASP A 182 22.51 -9.46 22.75
N SER A 183 22.49 -8.35 23.46
CA SER A 183 21.29 -7.54 23.70
C SER A 183 21.58 -6.05 23.63
N PHE A 184 20.54 -5.29 23.32
CA PHE A 184 20.57 -3.84 23.34
C PHE A 184 19.24 -3.28 23.84
N SER A 185 19.28 -2.09 24.42
CA SER A 185 18.10 -1.46 25.01
C SER A 185 18.17 0.05 24.91
N SER A 186 17.00 0.70 24.94
CA SER A 186 16.91 2.15 25.07
C SER A 186 17.64 2.64 26.34
N PRO A 187 18.15 3.88 26.37
CA PRO A 187 18.83 4.42 27.54
C PRO A 187 18.01 4.26 28.82
N ASN A 188 18.67 3.92 29.93
CA ASN A 188 18.07 3.82 31.26
C ASN A 188 16.97 2.75 31.43
N PHE A 189 16.75 1.87 30.44
CA PHE A 189 15.79 0.75 30.55
C PHE A 189 16.13 -0.13 31.78
N PRO A 190 15.14 -0.53 32.61
CA PRO A 190 13.69 -0.41 32.45
C PRO A 190 13.07 0.90 32.98
N GLY A 191 13.91 1.86 33.37
CA GLY A 191 13.52 3.24 33.64
C GLY A 191 13.22 4.02 32.35
N ARG A 192 12.86 5.30 32.48
CA ARG A 192 12.50 6.13 31.32
C ARG A 192 13.73 6.54 30.53
N TYR A 193 13.63 6.50 29.20
CA TYR A 193 14.69 6.98 28.29
C TYR A 193 14.81 8.51 28.35
N TYR A 194 15.84 9.06 27.68
CA TYR A 194 16.09 10.50 27.64
C TYR A 194 15.42 11.15 26.42
N ALA A 195 14.94 12.38 26.59
CA ALA A 195 14.44 13.24 25.50
C ALA A 195 15.57 13.74 24.59
N ASP A 196 15.22 14.12 23.36
CA ASP A 196 16.10 14.69 22.33
C ASP A 196 17.38 13.86 22.07
N ASP A 197 17.25 12.53 22.05
CA ASP A 197 18.36 11.59 21.92
C ASP A 197 18.20 10.69 20.67
N ILE A 198 19.33 10.27 20.11
CA ILE A 198 19.40 9.35 18.97
C ILE A 198 20.37 8.21 19.32
N CYS A 199 19.83 6.99 19.41
CA CYS A 199 20.59 5.77 19.65
C CYS A 199 20.54 4.87 18.42
N VAL A 200 21.67 4.30 18.02
CA VAL A 200 21.77 3.46 16.83
C VAL A 200 22.46 2.13 17.14
N TRP A 201 21.82 1.03 16.75
CA TRP A 201 22.42 -0.31 16.83
C TRP A 201 22.51 -0.91 15.44
N LYS A 202 23.71 -1.34 15.05
CA LYS A 202 23.92 -2.08 13.81
C LYS A 202 24.44 -3.45 14.14
N ILE A 203 23.84 -4.47 13.56
CA ILE A 203 24.26 -5.86 13.70
C ILE A 203 24.73 -6.35 12.34
N GLU A 204 25.94 -6.90 12.29
CA GLU A 204 26.56 -7.46 11.09
C GLU A 204 27.00 -8.89 11.40
N ALA A 205 26.34 -9.83 10.73
CA ALA A 205 26.63 -11.25 10.78
C ALA A 205 27.69 -11.61 9.72
N PRO A 206 28.48 -12.67 9.96
CA PRO A 206 29.31 -13.27 8.92
C PRO A 206 28.45 -13.75 7.75
N GLU A 207 29.07 -13.88 6.57
CA GLU A 207 28.42 -14.46 5.40
C GLU A 207 27.85 -15.85 5.70
N GLY A 208 26.67 -16.17 5.15
CA GLY A 208 25.94 -17.41 5.44
C GLY A 208 25.17 -17.44 6.76
N LYS A 209 25.12 -16.31 7.50
CA LYS A 209 24.28 -16.17 8.69
C LYS A 209 23.28 -15.03 8.55
N VAL A 210 22.13 -15.20 9.20
CA VAL A 210 21.09 -14.18 9.37
C VAL A 210 20.94 -13.83 10.85
N ILE A 211 20.34 -12.68 11.13
CA ILE A 211 20.22 -12.11 12.47
C ILE A 211 18.76 -12.26 12.91
N ARG A 212 18.54 -12.95 14.03
CA ARG A 212 17.22 -13.08 14.66
C ARG A 212 17.15 -12.17 15.89
N VAL A 213 16.23 -11.23 15.92
CA VAL A 213 16.05 -10.28 17.03
C VAL A 213 14.70 -10.50 17.71
N LYS A 214 14.70 -10.53 19.04
CA LYS A 214 13.51 -10.67 19.89
C LYS A 214 13.42 -9.51 20.87
N PHE A 215 12.30 -8.80 20.84
CA PHE A 215 12.01 -7.72 21.78
C PHE A 215 11.37 -8.27 23.07
N SER A 216 11.68 -7.64 24.20
CA SER A 216 11.07 -7.97 25.49
C SER A 216 9.59 -7.63 25.52
N GLU A 217 8.85 -8.11 26.53
CA GLU A 217 7.44 -7.75 26.72
C GLU A 217 7.25 -6.27 27.06
N THR A 218 8.27 -5.62 27.63
CA THR A 218 8.22 -4.18 27.89
C THR A 218 8.72 -3.42 26.66
N PHE A 219 7.79 -2.78 25.96
CA PHE A 219 8.04 -1.91 24.81
C PHE A 219 7.13 -0.67 24.93
N ASP A 220 7.66 0.38 25.53
CA ASP A 220 6.90 1.57 25.91
C ASP A 220 7.61 2.81 25.36
N ILE A 221 7.39 3.05 24.07
CA ILE A 221 7.89 4.22 23.34
C ILE A 221 6.71 5.14 23.07
N ARG A 222 6.77 6.39 23.52
CA ARG A 222 5.63 7.29 23.46
C ARG A 222 5.48 7.93 22.09
N ALA A 223 4.46 7.50 21.34
CA ALA A 223 4.04 8.21 20.16
C ALA A 223 2.56 8.01 19.83
N GLN A 224 2.03 8.89 18.99
CA GLN A 224 0.72 8.79 18.42
C GLN A 224 0.67 7.63 17.40
N GLU A 225 -0.14 6.63 17.72
CA GLU A 225 -0.40 5.49 16.85
C GLU A 225 -1.37 5.85 15.72
N PRO A 226 -1.24 5.20 14.53
CA PRO A 226 -0.32 4.10 14.21
C PRO A 226 1.01 4.54 13.58
N LEU A 227 1.22 5.85 13.38
CA LEU A 227 2.30 6.38 12.54
C LEU A 227 3.64 6.58 13.28
N CYS A 228 3.66 6.47 14.60
CA CYS A 228 4.85 6.61 15.45
C CYS A 228 5.69 7.86 15.10
N VAL A 229 5.03 9.03 15.15
CA VAL A 229 5.57 10.31 14.64
C VAL A 229 6.40 11.11 15.65
N GLN A 230 6.35 10.74 16.93
CA GLN A 230 7.10 11.37 18.03
C GLN A 230 8.32 10.52 18.34
N ASP A 231 8.33 9.80 19.47
CA ASP A 231 9.38 8.82 19.76
C ASP A 231 9.15 7.56 18.93
N TYR A 232 10.20 7.02 18.32
CA TYR A 232 10.09 5.79 17.55
C TYR A 232 11.39 5.02 17.47
N LEU A 233 11.26 3.70 17.34
CA LEU A 233 12.31 2.81 16.89
C LEU A 233 12.13 2.50 15.40
N ALA A 234 13.01 3.02 14.56
CA ALA A 234 13.12 2.64 13.17
C ALA A 234 13.97 1.37 13.03
N VAL A 235 13.51 0.41 12.23
CA VAL A 235 14.19 -0.86 11.98
C VAL A 235 14.32 -1.09 10.49
N SER A 236 15.51 -1.51 10.08
CA SER A 236 15.83 -2.02 8.76
C SER A 236 16.31 -3.47 8.86
N LEU A 237 15.71 -4.34 8.06
CA LEU A 237 16.07 -5.76 7.93
C LEU A 237 17.23 -5.99 6.93
N THR A 238 17.61 -4.97 6.17
CA THR A 238 18.71 -5.03 5.17
C THR A 238 20.01 -4.41 5.68
N GLY A 239 19.94 -3.65 6.79
CA GLY A 239 21.10 -2.94 7.35
C GLY A 239 21.28 -1.52 6.82
N ASP A 240 20.35 -1.03 5.99
CA ASP A 240 20.27 0.34 5.47
C ASP A 240 18.83 0.87 5.50
N PHE A 241 18.67 2.20 5.60
CA PHE A 241 17.34 2.83 5.61
C PHE A 241 16.87 3.30 4.21
N ALA A 242 17.52 2.85 3.12
CA ALA A 242 17.20 3.27 1.76
C ALA A 242 16.01 2.50 1.16
N THR A 243 15.83 1.22 1.53
CA THR A 243 14.88 0.33 0.86
C THR A 243 13.74 -0.16 1.74
N HIS A 244 13.95 -0.34 3.06
CA HIS A 244 12.97 -0.95 3.95
C HIS A 244 13.06 -0.42 5.39
N VAL A 245 12.25 0.60 5.72
CA VAL A 245 12.21 1.19 7.07
C VAL A 245 10.81 1.09 7.64
N LYS A 246 10.68 0.44 8.80
CA LYS A 246 9.45 0.47 9.59
C LYS A 246 9.71 1.14 10.94
N ARG A 247 8.79 2.01 11.36
CA ARG A 247 8.83 2.68 12.67
C ARG A 247 7.93 1.94 13.65
N TYR A 248 8.38 1.88 14.89
CA TYR A 248 7.68 1.19 15.97
C TYR A 248 7.61 2.06 17.22
N CYS A 249 6.46 2.03 17.88
CA CYS A 249 6.15 2.69 19.15
C CYS A 249 5.23 1.80 20.02
N HIS A 250 4.79 2.27 21.20
CA HIS A 250 4.08 1.52 22.25
C HIS A 250 3.23 0.32 21.76
N GLY A 251 2.15 0.55 21.01
CA GLY A 251 1.20 -0.48 20.55
C GLY A 251 1.61 -1.23 19.28
N THR A 252 2.76 -0.93 18.67
CA THR A 252 3.25 -1.59 17.46
C THR A 252 4.49 -2.45 17.73
N ARG A 253 4.68 -2.96 18.95
CA ARG A 253 5.89 -3.71 19.34
C ARG A 253 6.23 -4.80 18.28
N PRO A 254 7.48 -4.84 17.76
CA PRO A 254 7.86 -5.89 16.82
C PRO A 254 7.82 -7.29 17.46
N LEU A 255 7.31 -8.27 16.71
CA LEU A 255 7.53 -9.69 17.02
C LEU A 255 9.00 -10.07 16.75
N THR A 256 9.33 -11.35 16.88
CA THR A 256 10.66 -11.86 16.49
C THR A 256 10.92 -11.54 15.03
N MET A 257 11.98 -10.81 14.73
CA MET A 257 12.37 -10.39 13.39
C MET A 257 13.60 -11.18 12.92
N VAL A 258 13.68 -11.43 11.62
CA VAL A 258 14.85 -12.03 10.96
C VAL A 258 15.31 -11.09 9.86
N SER A 259 16.62 -10.88 9.75
CA SER A 259 17.22 -10.06 8.69
C SER A 259 17.01 -10.66 7.29
N SER A 260 16.92 -9.80 6.28
CA SER A 260 16.83 -10.20 4.86
C SER A 260 18.18 -10.57 4.25
N GLY A 261 19.27 -10.23 4.95
CA GLY A 261 20.64 -10.60 4.62
C GLY A 261 21.46 -10.79 5.89
N ASN A 262 22.73 -10.41 5.87
CA ASN A 262 23.63 -10.52 7.02
C ASN A 262 23.72 -9.23 7.86
N SER A 263 22.83 -8.25 7.66
CA SER A 263 22.86 -7.00 8.42
C SER A 263 21.48 -6.50 8.85
N MET A 264 21.41 -5.85 10.01
CA MET A 264 20.24 -5.11 10.50
C MET A 264 20.66 -3.79 11.10
N LEU A 265 19.79 -2.79 11.00
CA LEU A 265 20.01 -1.46 11.55
C LEU A 265 18.79 -0.99 12.34
N PHE A 266 19.03 -0.47 13.53
CA PHE A 266 18.02 0.02 14.47
C PHE A 266 18.36 1.47 14.84
N MET A 267 17.41 2.38 14.73
CA MET A 267 17.57 3.78 15.15
C MET A 267 16.41 4.15 16.06
N PHE A 268 16.71 4.42 17.32
CA PHE A 268 15.76 4.95 18.28
C PHE A 268 15.91 6.47 18.35
N ARG A 269 14.83 7.19 18.07
CA ARG A 269 14.77 8.65 18.08
C ARG A 269 13.73 9.10 19.09
N THR A 270 14.09 10.08 19.92
CA THR A 270 13.19 10.68 20.91
C THR A 270 13.00 12.17 20.63
N ASP A 271 11.82 12.70 20.99
CA ASP A 271 11.49 14.12 20.94
C ASP A 271 11.73 14.79 22.31
N CYS A 272 11.36 16.07 22.41
CA CYS A 272 11.66 16.89 23.58
C CYS A 272 10.95 16.47 24.86
N CYS A 273 9.92 15.62 24.78
CA CYS A 273 8.85 15.73 25.76
C CYS A 273 8.10 14.41 25.99
N PHE A 274 8.11 13.97 27.25
CA PHE A 274 7.32 12.84 27.78
C PHE A 274 7.83 11.45 27.39
N GLU A 275 8.73 10.91 28.20
CA GLU A 275 9.42 9.65 27.93
C GLU A 275 8.66 8.44 28.51
N GLY A 276 8.56 7.37 27.71
CA GLY A 276 8.12 6.05 28.14
C GLY A 276 9.25 5.25 28.79
N LYS A 277 9.00 3.99 29.17
CA LYS A 277 10.03 3.07 29.72
C LYS A 277 11.00 2.53 28.66
N GLY A 278 10.71 2.74 27.38
CA GLY A 278 11.54 2.31 26.26
C GLY A 278 11.44 0.81 26.01
N PHE A 279 12.54 0.19 25.56
CA PHE A 279 12.56 -1.20 25.13
C PHE A 279 13.88 -1.89 25.43
N SER A 280 13.85 -3.21 25.43
CA SER A 280 15.03 -4.07 25.38
C SER A 280 14.83 -5.15 24.33
N ALA A 281 15.90 -5.50 23.63
CA ALA A 281 15.92 -6.55 22.62
C ALA A 281 17.16 -7.42 22.77
N SER A 282 17.04 -8.69 22.43
CA SER A 282 18.15 -9.64 22.34
C SER A 282 18.23 -10.20 20.92
N PHE A 283 19.42 -10.46 20.41
CA PHE A 283 19.63 -11.05 19.11
C PHE A 283 20.50 -12.30 19.15
N ALA A 284 20.36 -13.14 18.13
CA ALA A 284 21.20 -14.29 17.86
C ALA A 284 21.51 -14.41 16.36
N LEU A 285 22.73 -14.81 16.03
CA LEU A 285 23.10 -15.19 14.68
C LEU A 285 22.71 -16.65 14.44
N VAL A 286 22.00 -16.90 13.35
CA VAL A 286 21.51 -18.21 12.94
C VAL A 286 22.02 -18.51 11.53
N ASP A 287 22.33 -19.77 11.25
CA ASP A 287 22.78 -20.15 9.91
C ASP A 287 21.63 -19.97 8.91
N SER A 288 21.92 -19.41 7.73
CA SER A 288 20.90 -19.15 6.69
C SER A 288 20.15 -20.43 6.29
N ASP A 289 20.83 -21.57 6.39
CA ASP A 289 20.34 -22.88 6.00
C ASP A 289 19.43 -23.51 7.09
N GLU A 290 19.64 -23.17 8.37
CA GLU A 290 18.74 -23.58 9.47
C GLU A 290 17.39 -22.82 9.43
N VAL A 291 17.35 -21.68 8.74
CA VAL A 291 16.11 -20.91 8.51
C VAL A 291 15.33 -21.45 7.29
N THR A 292 15.96 -22.28 6.45
CA THR A 292 15.36 -22.87 5.23
C THR A 292 15.26 -24.40 5.22
N THR A 293 15.67 -25.09 6.29
CA THR A 293 15.58 -26.56 6.39
C THR A 293 14.92 -27.01 7.69
N THR A 294 13.58 -26.99 7.73
CA THR A 294 12.86 -27.87 8.66
C THR A 294 12.80 -29.30 8.09
N PRO A 295 13.18 -30.34 8.86
CA PRO A 295 12.96 -31.75 8.49
C PRO A 295 11.45 -32.05 8.35
N PRO A 296 11.08 -33.17 7.70
CA PRO A 296 9.67 -33.49 7.46
C PRO A 296 8.92 -33.58 8.80
N PRO A 297 7.76 -32.92 8.95
CA PRO A 297 6.92 -33.17 10.10
C PRO A 297 6.39 -34.60 10.02
N GLU A 298 6.43 -35.28 11.17
CA GLU A 298 5.66 -36.48 11.51
C GLU A 298 4.18 -36.35 11.05
N PRO A 299 3.47 -37.47 10.80
CA PRO A 299 2.37 -37.53 9.84
C PRO A 299 1.35 -36.41 10.01
N ARG A 300 1.22 -35.61 8.94
CA ARG A 300 0.30 -34.48 8.78
C ARG A 300 -1.11 -34.83 9.28
N PRO A 301 -1.67 -34.09 10.26
CA PRO A 301 -3.11 -33.95 10.37
C PRO A 301 -3.59 -33.28 9.08
N GLN A 302 -4.67 -33.81 8.49
CA GLN A 302 -5.31 -33.36 7.25
C GLN A 302 -5.15 -31.86 6.93
N MET A 303 -4.77 -31.56 5.68
CA MET A 303 -4.90 -30.23 5.06
C MET A 303 -6.28 -29.68 5.40
N CYS A 304 -6.34 -28.54 6.09
CA CYS A 304 -7.59 -27.84 6.31
C CYS A 304 -7.84 -26.95 5.10
N THR A 305 -9.00 -27.07 4.47
CA THR A 305 -9.51 -26.16 3.45
C THR A 305 -10.67 -25.34 4.03
N CYS A 306 -10.87 -24.11 3.53
CA CYS A 306 -11.95 -23.23 4.01
C CYS A 306 -13.14 -23.17 3.04
N GLY A 307 -14.31 -22.82 3.58
CA GLY A 307 -15.48 -22.42 2.79
C GLY A 307 -16.13 -23.54 1.96
N GLU A 308 -15.84 -24.80 2.27
CA GLU A 308 -16.43 -25.96 1.59
C GLU A 308 -17.76 -26.38 2.23
N GLU A 309 -18.89 -26.10 1.60
CA GLU A 309 -20.17 -26.65 2.02
C GLU A 309 -20.29 -28.15 1.68
N ASN A 310 -21.17 -28.86 2.38
CA ASN A 310 -21.50 -30.25 2.06
C ASN A 310 -22.73 -30.29 1.11
N ILE A 311 -22.53 -30.32 -0.21
CA ILE A 311 -23.65 -30.37 -1.19
C ILE A 311 -23.93 -31.79 -1.72
N GLN A 312 -25.23 -32.16 -1.72
CA GLN A 312 -25.91 -32.80 -2.85
C GLN A 312 -26.90 -31.77 -3.44
N GLU A 313 -26.86 -31.56 -4.76
CA GLU A 313 -27.56 -30.47 -5.45
C GLU A 313 -29.06 -30.40 -5.15
N THR A 314 -29.56 -29.24 -4.68
CA THR A 314 -30.99 -28.88 -4.78
C THR A 314 -31.18 -27.39 -5.08
N GLU A 315 -32.20 -27.08 -5.87
CA GLU A 315 -32.56 -25.74 -6.35
C GLU A 315 -32.96 -24.79 -5.20
N ARG A 316 -32.53 -23.52 -5.32
CA ARG A 316 -32.82 -22.43 -4.36
C ARG A 316 -34.31 -22.07 -4.37
N ILE A 317 -34.98 -22.19 -3.23
CA ILE A 317 -36.38 -21.77 -3.00
C ILE A 317 -36.40 -20.62 -1.96
N LEU A 318 -37.30 -19.65 -2.20
CA LEU A 318 -37.33 -18.34 -1.57
C LEU A 318 -38.23 -18.27 -0.31
N GLY A 319 -37.69 -17.78 0.81
CA GLY A 319 -38.34 -17.68 2.13
C GLY A 319 -37.69 -18.66 3.11
N GLY A 320 -37.18 -18.17 4.24
CA GLY A 320 -36.27 -18.94 5.11
C GLY A 320 -36.76 -20.36 5.42
N LYS A 321 -35.82 -21.32 5.47
CA LYS A 321 -36.11 -22.75 5.64
C LYS A 321 -35.07 -23.42 6.52
N THR A 322 -35.39 -24.62 7.03
CA THR A 322 -34.40 -25.50 7.65
C THR A 322 -33.28 -25.82 6.65
N VAL A 323 -32.03 -25.76 7.12
CA VAL A 323 -30.84 -26.15 6.36
C VAL A 323 -30.86 -27.66 6.10
N ASP A 324 -30.95 -28.04 4.83
CA ASP A 324 -30.96 -29.44 4.38
C ASP A 324 -29.92 -29.62 3.25
N PRO A 325 -28.99 -30.59 3.32
CA PRO A 325 -28.80 -31.59 4.39
C PRO A 325 -28.26 -30.99 5.71
N PRO A 326 -28.42 -31.71 6.84
CA PRO A 326 -27.73 -31.37 8.08
C PRO A 326 -26.24 -31.13 7.86
N ASN A 327 -25.67 -30.15 8.57
CA ASN A 327 -24.27 -29.73 8.42
C ASN A 327 -23.87 -29.20 7.03
N ARG A 328 -24.80 -28.73 6.20
CA ARG A 328 -24.46 -28.04 4.93
C ARG A 328 -23.48 -26.87 5.12
N TYR A 329 -23.62 -26.12 6.20
CA TYR A 329 -22.73 -25.01 6.60
C TYR A 329 -21.91 -25.39 7.84
N PRO A 330 -20.86 -26.20 7.69
CA PRO A 330 -20.13 -26.82 8.81
C PRO A 330 -19.28 -25.84 9.64
N TRP A 331 -19.18 -24.58 9.21
CA TRP A 331 -18.53 -23.49 9.96
C TRP A 331 -19.47 -22.72 10.88
N VAL A 332 -20.79 -22.88 10.76
CA VAL A 332 -21.74 -22.21 11.65
C VAL A 332 -21.69 -22.87 13.02
N VAL A 333 -21.51 -22.07 14.07
CA VAL A 333 -21.40 -22.54 15.45
C VAL A 333 -22.44 -21.88 16.34
N ALA A 334 -22.80 -22.56 17.43
CA ALA A 334 -23.68 -22.05 18.47
C ALA A 334 -22.88 -21.69 19.73
N LEU A 335 -23.04 -20.46 20.21
CA LEU A 335 -22.58 -20.05 21.54
C LEU A 335 -23.67 -20.38 22.54
N VAL A 336 -23.29 -21.11 23.58
CA VAL A 336 -24.20 -21.55 24.63
C VAL A 336 -23.68 -21.14 25.99
N LYS A 337 -24.61 -20.85 26.89
CA LYS A 337 -24.32 -20.51 28.29
C LYS A 337 -24.49 -21.75 29.16
N LYS A 338 -23.48 -22.04 29.97
CA LYS A 338 -23.47 -23.15 30.91
C LYS A 338 -24.49 -22.90 32.02
N ASN A 339 -25.48 -23.76 32.13
CA ASN A 339 -26.57 -23.68 33.11
C ASN A 339 -26.69 -24.99 33.92
N LYS A 340 -27.29 -24.94 35.12
CA LYS A 340 -27.32 -26.10 36.05
C LYS A 340 -28.07 -27.33 35.52
N ASN A 341 -29.02 -27.14 34.60
CA ASN A 341 -29.92 -28.20 34.11
C ASN A 341 -29.70 -28.55 32.63
N SER A 342 -29.43 -27.55 31.79
CA SER A 342 -29.12 -27.70 30.37
C SER A 342 -28.46 -26.41 29.88
N ASP A 343 -27.50 -26.52 28.98
CA ASP A 343 -26.93 -25.35 28.33
C ASP A 343 -27.98 -24.63 27.47
N GLU A 344 -27.87 -23.30 27.43
CA GLU A 344 -28.83 -22.45 26.73
C GLU A 344 -28.15 -21.70 25.58
N TYR A 345 -28.66 -21.87 24.36
CA TYR A 345 -28.23 -21.11 23.20
C TYR A 345 -28.57 -19.62 23.36
N PHE A 346 -27.62 -18.74 23.04
CA PHE A 346 -27.85 -17.30 23.12
C PHE A 346 -27.36 -16.50 21.91
N CYS A 347 -26.31 -16.97 21.21
CA CYS A 347 -25.77 -16.33 20.00
C CYS A 347 -25.18 -17.34 19.02
N GLY A 348 -25.02 -16.95 17.76
CA GLY A 348 -24.28 -17.69 16.74
C GLY A 348 -22.82 -17.23 16.59
N GLY A 349 -22.08 -17.93 15.73
CA GLY A 349 -20.73 -17.56 15.30
C GLY A 349 -20.29 -18.33 14.05
N ALA A 350 -19.12 -18.00 13.52
CA ALA A 350 -18.44 -18.78 12.49
C ALA A 350 -17.08 -19.27 12.96
N LEU A 351 -16.79 -20.55 12.80
CA LEU A 351 -15.44 -21.09 12.93
C LEU A 351 -14.60 -20.60 11.74
N ILE A 352 -13.56 -19.81 12.02
CA ILE A 352 -12.72 -19.16 10.99
C ILE A 352 -11.28 -19.66 10.99
N SER A 353 -10.87 -20.35 12.06
CA SER A 353 -9.71 -21.24 12.09
C SER A 353 -10.00 -22.41 13.03
N ARG A 354 -9.06 -23.34 13.17
CA ARG A 354 -9.24 -24.46 14.11
C ARG A 354 -9.43 -24.00 15.56
N GLN A 355 -8.95 -22.81 15.94
CA GLN A 355 -9.01 -22.36 17.33
C GLN A 355 -9.88 -21.12 17.55
N TYR A 356 -10.29 -20.40 16.50
CA TYR A 356 -11.02 -19.15 16.65
C TYR A 356 -12.40 -19.17 16.00
N VAL A 357 -13.38 -18.66 16.76
CA VAL A 357 -14.74 -18.39 16.33
C VAL A 357 -14.96 -16.88 16.24
N LEU A 358 -15.46 -16.41 15.11
CA LEU A 358 -15.90 -15.04 14.90
C LEU A 358 -17.35 -14.88 15.35
N THR A 359 -17.63 -13.83 16.13
CA THR A 359 -18.97 -13.51 16.61
C THR A 359 -19.11 -12.01 16.90
N ALA A 360 -20.24 -11.57 17.46
CA ALA A 360 -20.48 -10.18 17.83
C ALA A 360 -20.00 -9.88 19.26
N ALA A 361 -19.48 -8.68 19.49
CA ALA A 361 -19.03 -8.27 20.83
C ALA A 361 -20.20 -8.16 21.82
N HIS A 362 -21.37 -7.74 21.36
CA HIS A 362 -22.56 -7.62 22.22
C HIS A 362 -23.04 -8.97 22.78
N CYS A 363 -22.67 -10.09 22.15
CA CYS A 363 -22.94 -11.42 22.67
C CYS A 363 -22.09 -11.73 23.91
N LEU A 364 -20.92 -11.11 24.04
CA LEU A 364 -19.90 -11.47 25.03
C LEU A 364 -19.68 -10.39 26.10
N GLU A 365 -20.19 -9.16 25.92
CA GLU A 365 -19.93 -8.02 26.81
C GLU A 365 -20.25 -8.24 28.29
N LYS A 366 -21.13 -9.19 28.62
CA LYS A 366 -21.57 -9.52 29.99
C LYS A 366 -21.20 -10.93 30.42
N GLU A 367 -20.51 -11.67 29.55
CA GLU A 367 -20.24 -13.08 29.75
C GLU A 367 -18.82 -13.30 30.28
N GLN A 368 -18.62 -14.39 31.01
CA GLN A 368 -17.30 -14.81 31.47
C GLN A 368 -16.85 -16.06 30.72
N VAL A 369 -15.54 -16.20 30.52
CA VAL A 369 -14.93 -17.37 29.84
C VAL A 369 -15.46 -18.69 30.39
N SER A 370 -15.63 -18.80 31.71
CA SER A 370 -16.11 -20.03 32.37
C SER A 370 -17.60 -20.36 32.14
N GLU A 371 -18.39 -19.39 31.68
CA GLU A 371 -19.84 -19.52 31.45
C GLU A 371 -20.16 -19.82 29.98
N VAL A 372 -19.27 -19.48 29.04
CA VAL A 372 -19.50 -19.65 27.61
C VAL A 372 -18.91 -20.97 27.12
N ARG A 373 -19.65 -21.67 26.27
CA ARG A 373 -19.18 -22.84 25.51
C ARG A 373 -19.60 -22.71 24.05
N VAL A 374 -18.94 -23.47 23.17
CA VAL A 374 -19.21 -23.45 21.72
C VAL A 374 -19.63 -24.84 21.25
N ALA A 375 -20.79 -24.97 20.62
CA ALA A 375 -21.20 -26.18 19.93
C ALA A 375 -20.80 -26.11 18.44
N LEU A 376 -19.83 -26.96 18.05
CA LEU A 376 -19.31 -27.08 16.69
C LEU A 376 -20.12 -28.14 15.93
N GLY A 377 -20.51 -27.86 14.68
CA GLY A 377 -21.22 -28.85 13.84
C GLY A 377 -22.61 -29.23 14.38
N ALA A 378 -23.23 -28.36 15.16
CA ALA A 378 -24.61 -28.52 15.59
C ALA A 378 -25.54 -28.33 14.38
N HIS A 379 -26.52 -29.22 14.21
CA HIS A 379 -27.67 -28.97 13.34
C HIS A 379 -28.91 -28.76 14.19
N ASN A 380 -29.11 -29.61 15.21
CA ASN A 380 -30.07 -29.39 16.26
C ASN A 380 -29.40 -28.76 17.50
N ALA A 381 -29.81 -27.54 17.88
CA ALA A 381 -29.24 -26.81 19.01
C ALA A 381 -29.47 -27.49 20.38
N ASP A 382 -30.47 -28.36 20.49
CA ASP A 382 -30.80 -29.08 21.73
C ASP A 382 -30.08 -30.44 21.85
N THR A 383 -29.66 -31.07 20.74
CA THR A 383 -29.23 -32.48 20.73
C THR A 383 -27.85 -32.76 20.12
N ASP A 384 -27.25 -31.84 19.36
CA ASP A 384 -26.03 -32.09 18.57
C ASP A 384 -24.88 -31.14 18.94
N PRO A 385 -23.63 -31.62 18.76
CA PRO A 385 -22.84 -32.31 19.78
C PRO A 385 -22.54 -31.47 21.04
N ALA A 386 -21.99 -32.13 22.06
CA ALA A 386 -21.68 -31.48 23.35
C ALA A 386 -20.78 -30.23 23.16
N PRO A 387 -21.17 -29.07 23.73
CA PRO A 387 -20.39 -27.83 23.60
C PRO A 387 -18.99 -27.95 24.20
N VAL A 388 -17.98 -27.41 23.51
CA VAL A 388 -16.58 -27.37 23.95
C VAL A 388 -16.30 -26.11 24.77
N ALA A 389 -15.31 -26.20 25.68
CA ALA A 389 -14.87 -25.07 26.48
C ALA A 389 -14.06 -24.06 25.64
N ILE A 390 -14.04 -22.82 26.11
CA ILE A 390 -13.25 -21.73 25.53
C ILE A 390 -12.15 -21.33 26.52
N SER A 391 -11.06 -20.77 26.01
CA SER A 391 -9.95 -20.24 26.80
C SER A 391 -9.94 -18.72 26.89
N ASP A 392 -10.52 -18.03 25.90
CA ASP A 392 -10.50 -16.56 25.87
C ASP A 392 -11.69 -15.93 25.12
N ILE A 393 -11.98 -14.68 25.48
CA ILE A 393 -12.95 -13.79 24.86
C ILE A 393 -12.24 -12.49 24.48
N ILE A 394 -12.13 -12.23 23.18
CA ILE A 394 -11.39 -11.08 22.64
C ILE A 394 -12.38 -10.16 21.92
N MET A 395 -12.87 -9.14 22.61
CA MET A 395 -13.73 -8.12 21.99
C MET A 395 -12.88 -7.06 21.31
N HIS A 396 -13.33 -6.55 20.16
CA HIS A 396 -12.65 -5.45 19.50
C HIS A 396 -12.52 -4.24 20.44
N PRO A 397 -11.32 -3.64 20.61
CA PRO A 397 -11.06 -2.64 21.65
C PRO A 397 -11.86 -1.34 21.48
N LYS A 398 -12.31 -1.07 20.24
CA LYS A 398 -13.18 0.08 19.92
C LYS A 398 -14.67 -0.26 19.92
N TYR A 399 -15.08 -1.41 20.45
CA TYR A 399 -16.49 -1.76 20.57
C TYR A 399 -17.24 -0.74 21.44
N TYR A 400 -18.39 -0.25 20.95
CA TYR A 400 -19.21 0.71 21.66
C TYR A 400 -20.66 0.26 21.72
N ASN A 401 -21.07 -0.21 22.90
CA ASN A 401 -22.37 -0.85 23.13
C ASN A 401 -23.59 0.04 22.92
N LYS A 402 -23.46 1.38 22.99
CA LYS A 402 -24.63 2.27 22.79
C LYS A 402 -25.10 2.33 21.34
N THR A 403 -24.19 2.15 20.39
CA THR A 403 -24.49 2.21 18.94
C THR A 403 -24.15 0.92 18.22
N TYR A 404 -23.66 -0.10 18.94
CA TYR A 404 -23.13 -1.33 18.37
C TYR A 404 -22.04 -1.08 17.32
N LEU A 405 -21.23 -0.02 17.52
CA LEU A 405 -20.09 0.25 16.64
C LEU A 405 -18.97 -0.73 16.96
N ASN A 406 -18.31 -1.26 15.92
CA ASN A 406 -17.27 -2.29 16.04
C ASN A 406 -17.74 -3.53 16.81
N ASP A 407 -18.97 -3.96 16.53
CA ASP A 407 -19.61 -5.11 17.17
C ASP A 407 -19.10 -6.43 16.60
N ILE A 408 -17.85 -6.76 16.95
CA ILE A 408 -17.11 -7.95 16.52
C ILE A 408 -16.21 -8.44 17.65
N ALA A 409 -16.14 -9.76 17.81
CA ALA A 409 -15.31 -10.42 18.80
C ALA A 409 -14.83 -11.78 18.30
N LEU A 410 -13.72 -12.24 18.88
CA LEU A 410 -13.19 -13.58 18.71
C LEU A 410 -13.36 -14.37 20.00
N VAL A 411 -13.73 -15.64 19.85
CA VAL A 411 -13.77 -16.62 20.93
C VAL A 411 -12.71 -17.66 20.65
N ARG A 412 -11.74 -17.80 21.56
CA ARG A 412 -10.67 -18.79 21.46
C ARG A 412 -11.10 -20.09 22.10
N LEU A 413 -11.11 -21.19 21.34
CA LEU A 413 -11.40 -22.52 21.85
C LEU A 413 -10.28 -22.99 22.79
N GLN A 414 -10.66 -23.67 23.88
CA GLN A 414 -9.70 -24.26 24.82
C GLN A 414 -8.81 -25.30 24.13
N GLU A 415 -9.41 -26.11 23.25
CA GLU A 415 -8.73 -27.10 22.42
C GLU A 415 -9.06 -26.83 20.94
N PRO A 416 -8.11 -27.02 20.00
CA PRO A 416 -8.38 -26.86 18.58
C PRO A 416 -9.48 -27.81 18.09
N ALA A 417 -10.39 -27.29 17.26
CA ALA A 417 -11.44 -28.05 16.62
C ALA A 417 -10.88 -29.21 15.79
N THR A 418 -11.54 -30.35 15.91
CA THR A 418 -11.33 -31.51 15.03
C THR A 418 -12.17 -31.31 13.78
N LEU A 419 -11.50 -31.08 12.66
CA LEU A 419 -12.16 -30.86 11.38
C LEU A 419 -12.65 -32.16 10.77
N GLY A 420 -13.72 -32.07 9.98
CA GLY A 420 -14.32 -33.18 9.25
C GLY A 420 -15.62 -32.72 8.59
N ASP A 421 -16.43 -33.67 8.13
CA ASP A 421 -17.65 -33.34 7.39
C ASP A 421 -18.60 -32.42 8.18
N LYS A 422 -18.65 -32.55 9.50
CA LYS A 422 -19.55 -31.75 10.35
C LYS A 422 -18.97 -30.41 10.80
N VAL A 423 -17.65 -30.27 10.77
CA VAL A 423 -16.93 -29.11 11.32
C VAL A 423 -15.83 -28.71 10.35
N LYS A 424 -16.01 -27.57 9.68
CA LYS A 424 -15.01 -26.96 8.79
C LYS A 424 -14.93 -25.46 9.11
N VAL A 425 -13.98 -24.77 8.50
CA VAL A 425 -13.80 -23.32 8.69
C VAL A 425 -14.40 -22.53 7.54
N ALA A 426 -14.90 -21.33 7.80
CA ALA A 426 -15.29 -20.36 6.77
C ALA A 426 -14.05 -19.64 6.23
N CYS A 427 -14.06 -19.24 4.95
CA CYS A 427 -13.00 -18.39 4.41
C CYS A 427 -13.16 -16.93 4.85
N MET A 428 -12.05 -16.19 4.87
CA MET A 428 -12.06 -14.74 5.07
C MET A 428 -12.47 -13.99 3.81
N PRO A 429 -13.31 -12.95 3.88
CA PRO A 429 -13.87 -12.29 2.71
C PRO A 429 -12.77 -11.66 1.84
N PRO A 430 -12.75 -11.90 0.51
CA PRO A 430 -11.84 -11.23 -0.39
C PRO A 430 -12.24 -9.75 -0.52
N TYR A 431 -11.24 -8.87 -0.50
CA TYR A 431 -11.44 -7.44 -0.76
C TYR A 431 -11.10 -7.12 -2.23
N PRO A 432 -11.92 -6.37 -3.00
CA PRO A 432 -13.18 -5.70 -2.62
C PRO A 432 -14.45 -6.45 -3.11
N LYS A 433 -14.86 -7.53 -2.44
CA LYS A 433 -16.14 -8.24 -2.70
C LYS A 433 -17.14 -8.08 -1.55
N PHE A 434 -18.42 -8.32 -1.82
CA PHE A 434 -19.53 -8.24 -0.84
C PHE A 434 -19.80 -6.82 -0.32
N THR A 435 -19.70 -5.84 -1.22
CA THR A 435 -19.88 -4.40 -0.92
C THR A 435 -21.03 -3.75 -1.69
N SER A 436 -21.64 -4.45 -2.66
CA SER A 436 -22.67 -3.90 -3.53
C SER A 436 -23.98 -4.69 -3.48
N ALA A 437 -25.05 -4.08 -4.00
CA ALA A 437 -26.38 -4.70 -4.04
C ALA A 437 -26.54 -5.86 -5.03
N ASP A 438 -25.50 -6.12 -5.84
CA ASP A 438 -25.48 -7.23 -6.79
C ASP A 438 -24.97 -8.53 -6.15
N ASP A 439 -24.44 -8.46 -4.93
CA ASP A 439 -23.96 -9.61 -4.17
C ASP A 439 -25.10 -10.14 -3.26
N ASN A 440 -25.38 -11.45 -3.34
CA ASN A 440 -26.27 -12.14 -2.41
C ASN A 440 -25.45 -12.81 -1.30
N ALA A 441 -25.99 -12.80 -0.09
CA ALA A 441 -25.44 -13.47 1.06
C ALA A 441 -26.49 -14.35 1.73
N VAL A 442 -26.03 -15.35 2.48
CA VAL A 442 -26.87 -16.23 3.29
C VAL A 442 -26.55 -15.94 4.74
N VAL A 443 -27.59 -15.76 5.56
CA VAL A 443 -27.46 -15.83 7.01
C VAL A 443 -28.06 -17.14 7.48
N ALA A 444 -27.39 -17.78 8.44
CA ALA A 444 -27.89 -19.00 9.07
C ALA A 444 -27.75 -18.95 10.58
N GLY A 445 -28.75 -19.49 11.28
CA GLY A 445 -28.82 -19.48 12.74
C GLY A 445 -30.06 -20.18 13.30
N TRP A 446 -30.22 -20.11 14.63
CA TRP A 446 -31.32 -20.73 15.38
C TRP A 446 -32.25 -19.69 16.02
N GLY A 447 -32.18 -18.45 15.57
CA GLY A 447 -32.97 -17.33 16.06
C GLY A 447 -34.48 -17.51 15.89
N TRP A 448 -35.22 -16.54 16.40
CA TRP A 448 -36.67 -16.55 16.42
C TRP A 448 -37.26 -16.60 15.01
N GLN A 449 -38.12 -17.58 14.76
CA GLN A 449 -38.83 -17.69 13.48
C GLN A 449 -40.00 -16.69 13.35
N ASN A 450 -40.41 -16.03 14.44
CA ASN A 450 -41.50 -15.06 14.48
C ASN A 450 -41.16 -13.89 15.41
N PHE A 451 -41.52 -12.66 15.01
CA PHE A 451 -41.34 -11.42 15.77
C PHE A 451 -42.71 -10.72 15.97
N PRO A 452 -43.02 -10.10 17.12
CA PRO A 452 -42.15 -9.80 18.27
C PRO A 452 -42.08 -10.89 19.35
N TYR A 453 -42.69 -12.06 19.13
CA TYR A 453 -42.61 -13.20 20.05
C TYR A 453 -42.28 -14.48 19.27
N GLY A 454 -41.18 -15.13 19.62
CA GLY A 454 -40.70 -16.33 18.96
C GLY A 454 -40.08 -17.32 19.93
N LYS A 455 -39.89 -18.55 19.47
CA LYS A 455 -39.02 -19.55 20.11
C LYS A 455 -37.82 -19.76 19.20
N TYR A 456 -36.67 -20.11 19.79
CA TYR A 456 -35.51 -20.55 19.02
C TYR A 456 -35.89 -21.73 18.13
N ALA A 457 -35.39 -21.71 16.89
CA ALA A 457 -35.52 -22.86 16.02
C ALA A 457 -34.69 -24.01 16.58
N LYS A 458 -35.25 -25.22 16.58
CA LYS A 458 -34.49 -26.39 17.03
C LYS A 458 -33.41 -26.77 16.02
N GLU A 459 -33.75 -26.70 14.74
CA GLU A 459 -32.87 -27.01 13.62
C GLU A 459 -32.34 -25.73 12.99
N LEU A 460 -31.11 -25.76 12.48
CA LEU A 460 -30.45 -24.62 11.84
C LEU A 460 -31.29 -24.13 10.66
N GLN A 461 -31.57 -22.82 10.61
CA GLN A 461 -32.32 -22.18 9.53
C GLN A 461 -31.37 -21.39 8.63
N GLU A 462 -31.74 -21.21 7.35
CA GLU A 462 -31.06 -20.33 6.40
C GLU A 462 -32.03 -19.36 5.73
N VAL A 463 -31.54 -18.16 5.39
CA VAL A 463 -32.22 -17.24 4.49
C VAL A 463 -31.23 -16.50 3.60
N GLU A 464 -31.53 -16.46 2.30
CA GLU A 464 -30.78 -15.67 1.32
C GLU A 464 -31.28 -14.21 1.33
N LEU A 465 -30.34 -13.29 1.46
CA LEU A 465 -30.54 -11.85 1.55
C LEU A 465 -29.69 -11.15 0.50
N SER A 466 -30.27 -10.14 -0.15
CA SER A 466 -29.49 -9.23 -1.01
C SER A 466 -28.77 -8.21 -0.14
N LEU A 467 -27.48 -7.96 -0.43
CA LEU A 467 -26.74 -6.89 0.23
C LEU A 467 -27.27 -5.52 -0.24
N LEU A 468 -27.07 -4.49 0.58
CA LEU A 468 -27.39 -3.11 0.26
C LEU A 468 -26.10 -2.29 0.26
N SER A 469 -26.00 -1.34 -0.67
CA SER A 469 -24.87 -0.40 -0.66
C SER A 469 -24.89 0.46 0.62
N HIS A 470 -23.71 0.86 1.09
CA HIS A 470 -23.56 1.69 2.28
C HIS A 470 -24.45 2.95 2.23
N PRO A 471 -24.51 3.74 1.14
CA PRO A 471 -25.42 4.89 1.04
C PRO A 471 -26.90 4.52 1.16
N THR A 472 -27.30 3.37 0.60
CA THR A 472 -28.69 2.89 0.73
C THR A 472 -28.99 2.56 2.19
N CYS A 473 -28.05 1.95 2.91
CA CYS A 473 -28.24 1.67 4.32
C CYS A 473 -28.29 2.93 5.18
N VAL A 474 -27.39 3.89 4.94
CA VAL A 474 -27.41 5.22 5.58
C VAL A 474 -28.74 5.94 5.32
N SER A 475 -29.34 5.79 4.14
CA SER A 475 -30.65 6.39 3.84
C SER A 475 -31.78 5.83 4.73
N LYS A 476 -31.64 4.62 5.28
CA LYS A 476 -32.64 3.97 6.14
C LYS A 476 -32.47 4.27 7.62
N TYR A 477 -31.22 4.36 8.07
CA TYR A 477 -30.86 4.42 9.49
C TYR A 477 -30.13 5.71 9.91
N GLY A 478 -29.75 6.57 8.96
CA GLY A 478 -29.02 7.80 9.19
C GLY A 478 -27.56 7.57 9.59
N GLY A 479 -26.94 8.58 10.23
CA GLY A 479 -25.51 8.58 10.60
C GLY A 479 -25.08 7.58 11.67
N VAL A 480 -25.99 6.70 12.13
CA VAL A 480 -25.65 5.56 13.00
C VAL A 480 -24.92 4.47 12.20
N ILE A 481 -25.18 4.37 10.89
CA ILE A 481 -24.49 3.45 9.98
C ILE A 481 -23.15 4.07 9.57
N GLN A 482 -22.07 3.37 9.87
CA GLN A 482 -20.69 3.72 9.54
C GLN A 482 -20.14 2.76 8.48
N GLU A 483 -18.99 3.08 7.88
CA GLU A 483 -18.35 2.25 6.84
C GLU A 483 -18.01 0.82 7.33
N THR A 484 -17.95 0.63 8.64
CA THR A 484 -17.78 -0.66 9.29
C THR A 484 -19.06 -1.50 9.39
N ASN A 485 -20.19 -0.99 8.88
CA ASN A 485 -21.46 -1.69 8.84
C ASN A 485 -21.79 -2.17 7.42
N LEU A 486 -22.38 -3.36 7.34
CA LEU A 486 -22.95 -3.96 6.14
C LEU A 486 -24.46 -4.15 6.36
N CYS A 487 -25.27 -3.98 5.32
CA CYS A 487 -26.71 -4.16 5.44
C CYS A 487 -27.23 -5.15 4.42
N ALA A 488 -28.13 -6.02 4.84
CA ALA A 488 -28.68 -7.07 4.00
C ALA A 488 -30.20 -7.23 4.23
N GLY A 489 -30.95 -7.51 3.16
CA GLY A 489 -32.38 -7.77 3.24
C GLY A 489 -33.27 -6.54 3.03
N GLY A 490 -34.31 -6.37 3.87
CA GLY A 490 -35.33 -5.32 3.70
C GLY A 490 -36.57 -5.77 2.91
N LEU A 491 -36.64 -7.07 2.54
CA LEU A 491 -37.83 -7.72 2.02
C LEU A 491 -38.72 -8.21 3.17
N LYS A 492 -40.05 -8.15 2.98
CA LYS A 492 -41.02 -8.60 4.00
C LYS A 492 -40.79 -10.08 4.37
N ASN A 493 -40.75 -10.37 5.67
CA ASN A 493 -40.59 -11.71 6.26
C ASN A 493 -39.26 -12.43 5.92
N ARG A 494 -38.17 -11.69 5.61
CA ARG A 494 -36.84 -12.28 5.36
C ARG A 494 -35.76 -11.45 6.03
N ASP A 495 -35.21 -11.95 7.13
CA ASP A 495 -34.18 -11.28 7.91
C ASP A 495 -33.57 -12.23 8.95
N ALA A 496 -32.44 -11.84 9.53
CA ALA A 496 -31.98 -12.41 10.80
C ALA A 496 -32.88 -11.92 11.94
N CYS A 497 -33.03 -12.71 13.01
CA CYS A 497 -33.84 -12.33 14.15
C CYS A 497 -33.17 -12.58 15.50
N SER A 498 -33.89 -12.27 16.59
CA SER A 498 -33.40 -12.46 17.95
C SER A 498 -32.88 -13.90 18.16
N GLY A 499 -31.61 -14.02 18.54
CA GLY A 499 -30.91 -15.31 18.65
C GLY A 499 -29.89 -15.55 17.54
N ASP A 500 -30.06 -14.97 16.35
CA ASP A 500 -29.07 -15.07 15.26
C ASP A 500 -27.86 -14.14 15.46
N SER A 501 -27.93 -13.26 16.46
CA SER A 501 -26.84 -12.36 16.89
C SER A 501 -25.49 -13.06 16.96
N GLY A 502 -24.46 -12.44 16.40
CA GLY A 502 -23.12 -13.02 16.30
C GLY A 502 -22.97 -14.10 15.22
N GLY A 503 -24.08 -14.62 14.69
CA GLY A 503 -24.07 -15.56 13.57
C GLY A 503 -23.47 -14.96 12.29
N PRO A 504 -22.94 -15.79 11.39
CA PRO A 504 -22.28 -15.31 10.19
C PRO A 504 -23.29 -14.98 9.10
N LEU A 505 -23.05 -13.86 8.42
CA LEU A 505 -23.53 -13.59 7.08
C LEU A 505 -22.42 -14.03 6.13
N PHE A 506 -22.70 -15.01 5.27
CA PHE A 506 -21.69 -15.57 4.38
C PHE A 506 -22.09 -15.52 2.91
N GLY A 507 -21.11 -15.25 2.05
CA GLY A 507 -21.28 -15.12 0.61
C GLY A 507 -20.41 -16.11 -0.15
N LYS A 508 -20.92 -16.63 -1.27
CA LYS A 508 -20.17 -17.57 -2.11
C LYS A 508 -19.38 -16.81 -3.18
N TYR A 509 -18.06 -16.98 -3.20
CA TYR A 509 -17.17 -16.42 -4.20
C TYR A 509 -16.14 -17.49 -4.60
N ASP A 510 -15.90 -17.63 -5.91
CA ASP A 510 -14.97 -18.62 -6.45
C ASP A 510 -15.17 -20.06 -5.91
N GLY A 511 -16.43 -20.48 -5.82
CA GLY A 511 -16.80 -21.80 -5.30
C GLY A 511 -16.73 -21.97 -3.78
N LYS A 512 -16.08 -21.05 -3.05
CA LYS A 512 -15.92 -21.08 -1.59
C LYS A 512 -16.84 -20.10 -0.86
N TRP A 513 -17.21 -20.45 0.37
CA TRP A 513 -18.02 -19.62 1.25
C TRP A 513 -17.16 -18.78 2.19
N HIS A 514 -17.45 -17.49 2.22
CA HIS A 514 -16.70 -16.48 2.95
C HIS A 514 -17.57 -15.84 4.03
N SER A 515 -17.02 -15.59 5.22
CA SER A 515 -17.72 -14.88 6.30
C SER A 515 -17.66 -13.37 6.08
N VAL A 516 -18.67 -12.79 5.43
CA VAL A 516 -18.66 -11.39 4.95
C VAL A 516 -19.22 -10.40 5.97
N GLY A 517 -20.07 -10.88 6.87
CA GLY A 517 -20.67 -10.07 7.92
C GLY A 517 -20.93 -10.85 9.20
N VAL A 518 -21.11 -10.14 10.30
CA VAL A 518 -21.55 -10.70 11.60
C VAL A 518 -22.88 -10.06 11.97
N VAL A 519 -23.90 -10.87 12.30
CA VAL A 519 -25.23 -10.35 12.70
C VAL A 519 -25.08 -9.46 13.94
N SER A 520 -25.47 -8.19 13.82
CA SER A 520 -25.26 -7.18 14.87
C SER A 520 -26.60 -6.68 15.44
N TRP A 521 -27.41 -5.96 14.66
CA TRP A 521 -28.70 -5.41 15.13
C TRP A 521 -29.69 -5.11 14.00
N GLY A 522 -30.94 -4.75 14.33
CA GLY A 522 -31.96 -4.35 13.37
C GLY A 522 -33.20 -3.70 14.03
N MET A 523 -34.02 -2.99 13.26
CA MET A 523 -35.30 -2.43 13.74
C MET A 523 -36.45 -3.46 13.67
N GLY A 524 -36.38 -4.46 14.54
CA GLY A 524 -37.22 -5.67 14.46
C GLY A 524 -36.71 -6.63 13.38
N CYS A 525 -37.39 -7.77 13.21
CA CYS A 525 -36.99 -8.78 12.23
C CYS A 525 -37.96 -8.81 11.04
N GLY A 526 -37.44 -8.81 9.81
CA GLY A 526 -38.25 -9.06 8.61
C GLY A 526 -39.22 -7.93 8.24
N ARG A 527 -38.95 -6.72 8.74
CA ARG A 527 -39.76 -5.54 8.47
C ARG A 527 -39.48 -5.01 7.07
N GLU A 528 -40.52 -4.93 6.26
CA GLU A 528 -40.44 -4.38 4.91
C GLU A 528 -39.83 -2.96 4.93
N GLY A 529 -38.78 -2.76 4.13
CA GLY A 529 -38.08 -1.48 3.99
C GLY A 529 -36.97 -1.21 5.01
N TYR A 530 -36.74 -2.08 6.00
CA TYR A 530 -35.67 -1.98 7.00
C TYR A 530 -34.77 -3.23 6.93
N PRO A 531 -33.56 -3.15 6.37
CA PRO A 531 -32.64 -4.28 6.27
C PRO A 531 -31.95 -4.58 7.61
N GLY A 532 -31.53 -5.82 7.85
CA GLY A 532 -30.67 -6.15 8.98
C GLY A 532 -29.31 -5.46 8.87
N VAL A 533 -28.72 -5.09 10.01
CA VAL A 533 -27.39 -4.47 10.11
C VAL A 533 -26.38 -5.46 10.67
N TYR A 534 -25.27 -5.60 9.96
CA TYR A 534 -24.20 -6.53 10.20
C TYR A 534 -22.88 -5.77 10.38
N THR A 535 -21.95 -6.31 11.14
CA THR A 535 -20.57 -5.82 11.17
C THR A 535 -19.86 -6.29 9.91
N LYS A 536 -19.25 -5.37 9.14
CA LYS A 536 -18.58 -5.66 7.86
C LYS A 536 -17.19 -6.25 8.10
N VAL A 537 -17.05 -7.57 7.96
CA VAL A 537 -15.83 -8.32 8.37
C VAL A 537 -14.58 -7.84 7.63
N SER A 538 -14.70 -7.39 6.37
CA SER A 538 -13.56 -6.92 5.57
C SER A 538 -12.82 -5.72 6.18
N GLU A 539 -13.48 -4.91 7.03
CA GLU A 539 -12.84 -3.77 7.71
C GLU A 539 -12.00 -4.18 8.93
N TYR A 540 -12.07 -5.44 9.34
CA TYR A 540 -11.42 -5.96 10.55
C TYR A 540 -10.39 -7.05 10.26
N LEU A 541 -10.03 -7.29 8.99
CA LEU A 541 -9.09 -8.36 8.61
C LEU A 541 -7.73 -8.21 9.31
N ASP A 542 -7.22 -7.00 9.45
CA ASP A 542 -5.95 -6.72 10.13
C ASP A 542 -6.03 -7.10 11.62
N TRP A 543 -7.09 -6.68 12.31
CA TRP A 543 -7.32 -7.00 13.73
C TRP A 543 -7.52 -8.52 13.92
N ILE A 544 -8.33 -9.16 13.07
CA ILE A 544 -8.55 -10.61 13.12
C ILE A 544 -7.23 -11.36 12.92
N ALA A 545 -6.41 -10.95 11.96
CA ALA A 545 -5.12 -11.58 11.70
C ALA A 545 -4.12 -11.40 12.85
N GLU A 546 -4.11 -10.23 13.49
CA GLU A 546 -3.27 -9.94 14.66
C GLU A 546 -3.63 -10.85 15.84
N GLU A 547 -4.91 -10.91 16.21
CA GLU A 547 -5.39 -11.72 17.34
C GLU A 547 -5.27 -13.23 17.08
N MET A 548 -5.35 -13.66 15.82
CA MET A 548 -5.23 -15.07 15.41
C MET A 548 -3.83 -15.51 15.02
N SER A 549 -2.80 -14.71 15.31
CA SER A 549 -1.42 -14.99 14.90
C SER A 549 -0.89 -16.36 15.34
N ASP A 550 -1.47 -16.97 16.36
CA ASP A 550 -1.11 -18.30 16.88
C ASP A 550 -1.97 -19.47 16.35
N SER A 551 -3.01 -19.20 15.57
CA SER A 551 -3.79 -20.19 14.82
C SER A 551 -4.34 -19.56 13.53
N PRO A 552 -3.48 -19.39 12.51
CA PRO A 552 -3.87 -18.76 11.25
C PRO A 552 -5.05 -19.49 10.57
N PRO A 553 -5.81 -18.80 9.69
CA PRO A 553 -6.78 -19.45 8.82
C PRO A 553 -6.10 -20.55 8.00
N CYS A 554 -6.83 -21.61 7.69
CA CYS A 554 -6.25 -22.79 7.08
C CYS A 554 -5.56 -22.51 5.74
N ASP A 555 -4.31 -22.98 5.61
CA ASP A 555 -3.42 -22.75 4.46
C ASP A 555 -3.99 -23.33 3.15
N ASP A 556 -4.35 -22.46 2.20
CA ASP A 556 -4.07 -22.72 0.79
C ASP A 556 -2.68 -22.12 0.52
N GLU A 557 -1.68 -22.99 0.35
CA GLU A 557 -0.25 -22.65 0.17
C GLU A 557 0.09 -21.83 -1.10
N GLU A 558 -0.87 -21.15 -1.76
CA GLU A 558 -0.58 -20.35 -2.96
C GLU A 558 -1.18 -18.93 -3.02
N ASP A 559 -2.05 -18.46 -2.12
CA ASP A 559 -2.62 -17.10 -2.26
C ASP A 559 -3.11 -16.47 -0.93
N ILE A 560 -2.26 -16.45 0.10
CA ILE A 560 -2.49 -15.61 1.30
C ILE A 560 -1.25 -14.77 1.62
N LEU A 561 -0.85 -13.91 0.68
CA LEU A 561 -0.64 -12.54 1.13
C LEU A 561 -2.05 -12.03 1.48
N PRO A 562 -2.30 -11.44 2.67
CA PRO A 562 -3.53 -10.68 2.85
C PRO A 562 -3.68 -9.78 1.62
N PRO A 563 -4.86 -9.64 0.98
CA PRO A 563 -5.00 -8.76 -0.17
C PRO A 563 -4.32 -7.48 0.23
N VAL A 564 -3.15 -7.22 -0.38
CA VAL A 564 -2.38 -6.02 -0.09
C VAL A 564 -3.41 -4.96 -0.35
N LYS A 565 -3.83 -4.27 0.71
CA LYS A 565 -4.67 -3.08 0.62
C LYS A 565 -3.99 -2.31 -0.50
N PRO A 566 -4.58 -2.24 -1.72
CA PRO A 566 -3.80 -1.91 -2.91
C PRO A 566 -3.13 -0.62 -2.55
N ASN A 567 -1.81 -0.64 -2.59
CA ASN A 567 -1.02 0.42 -2.00
C ASN A 567 -1.34 1.69 -2.78
N LEU A 568 -2.33 2.45 -2.30
CA LEU A 568 -2.71 3.74 -2.83
C LEU A 568 -1.53 4.71 -2.64
N ASP A 569 -0.51 4.34 -1.85
CA ASP A 569 0.77 5.04 -1.76
C ASP A 569 1.72 4.79 -2.96
N ASN A 570 1.37 3.99 -3.98
CA ASN A 570 2.20 3.79 -5.19
C ASN A 570 1.53 4.27 -6.50
N CYS A 571 0.46 5.06 -6.41
CA CYS A 571 -0.19 5.62 -7.58
C CYS A 571 0.55 6.85 -8.14
N GLY A 572 0.39 7.12 -9.43
CA GLY A 572 0.80 8.38 -10.05
C GLY A 572 2.30 8.60 -10.20
N ILE A 573 3.13 7.57 -9.97
CA ILE A 573 4.59 7.67 -10.08
C ILE A 573 5.05 7.35 -11.52
N PRO A 574 5.51 8.33 -12.32
CA PRO A 574 6.03 8.09 -13.67
C PRO A 574 7.36 7.32 -13.61
N ASN A 575 7.80 6.72 -14.72
CA ASN A 575 9.13 6.10 -14.84
C ASN A 575 10.21 7.08 -15.36
N ASP A 576 10.01 8.39 -15.17
CA ASP A 576 10.77 9.41 -15.90
C ASP A 576 12.16 9.67 -15.31
N ASN A 577 13.15 9.82 -16.19
CA ASN A 577 14.56 10.11 -15.93
C ASN A 577 15.02 11.45 -16.54
N ASP A 578 14.15 12.36 -17.02
CA ASP A 578 14.60 13.57 -17.74
C ASP A 578 13.66 14.81 -17.65
N GLU A 579 14.19 15.96 -17.18
CA GLU A 579 13.52 17.28 -17.16
C GLU A 579 13.83 18.15 -18.41
N LYS A 580 13.48 17.72 -19.62
CA LYS A 580 13.49 18.63 -20.79
C LYS A 580 12.07 19.00 -21.24
N ARG A 581 11.54 20.09 -20.67
CA ARG A 581 10.30 20.76 -21.11
C ARG A 581 10.55 21.59 -22.39
N ILE A 582 10.02 21.15 -23.52
CA ILE A 582 9.83 22.00 -24.71
C ILE A 582 8.32 22.16 -24.99
N ALA A 583 7.91 23.37 -25.39
CA ALA A 583 6.53 23.70 -25.68
C ALA A 583 6.10 23.23 -27.09
N GLY A 584 4.94 22.57 -27.16
CA GLY A 584 4.43 21.90 -28.36
C GLY A 584 4.73 20.41 -28.25
N GLY A 585 3.71 19.54 -28.26
CA GLY A 585 3.78 18.16 -27.76
C GLY A 585 5.03 17.38 -28.19
N VAL A 586 5.57 16.59 -27.26
CA VAL A 586 6.81 15.81 -27.45
C VAL A 586 6.53 14.32 -27.29
N GLU A 587 7.35 13.48 -27.94
CA GLU A 587 7.38 12.04 -27.72
C GLU A 587 7.69 11.75 -26.24
N THR A 588 6.93 10.85 -25.63
CA THR A 588 7.20 10.38 -24.26
C THR A 588 8.38 9.43 -24.25
N GLN A 589 9.06 9.28 -23.11
CA GLN A 589 10.00 8.17 -22.96
C GLN A 589 9.23 6.83 -22.94
N PRO A 590 9.84 5.71 -23.38
CA PRO A 590 9.22 4.39 -23.25
C PRO A 590 8.82 4.11 -21.80
N VAL A 591 7.54 3.76 -21.58
CA VAL A 591 6.97 3.42 -20.27
C VAL A 591 6.95 4.60 -19.26
N GLU A 592 7.12 5.85 -19.72
CA GLU A 592 7.10 7.06 -18.88
C GLU A 592 5.84 7.13 -17.99
N PHE A 593 4.69 6.77 -18.57
CA PHE A 593 3.41 6.69 -17.87
C PHE A 593 2.95 5.21 -17.77
N PRO A 594 3.28 4.51 -16.67
CA PRO A 594 3.00 3.09 -16.49
C PRO A 594 1.50 2.73 -16.58
N TRP A 595 0.64 3.69 -16.26
CA TRP A 595 -0.81 3.54 -16.26
C TRP A 595 -1.45 3.67 -17.64
N MET A 596 -0.71 4.07 -18.68
CA MET A 596 -1.32 4.28 -20.01
C MET A 596 -1.81 2.96 -20.61
N ALA A 597 -3.09 2.94 -20.94
CA ALA A 597 -3.76 1.80 -21.55
C ALA A 597 -4.15 2.10 -22.99
N MET A 598 -3.81 1.18 -23.89
CA MET A 598 -4.28 1.17 -25.27
C MET A 598 -5.37 0.13 -25.43
N ILE A 599 -6.55 0.57 -25.89
CA ILE A 599 -7.73 -0.28 -26.06
C ILE A 599 -7.84 -0.65 -27.53
N VAL A 600 -7.77 -1.94 -27.82
CA VAL A 600 -7.73 -2.48 -29.19
C VAL A 600 -8.91 -3.43 -29.38
N TYR A 601 -9.61 -3.26 -30.49
CA TYR A 601 -10.64 -4.16 -30.97
C TYR A 601 -10.32 -4.59 -32.40
N ASN A 602 -10.30 -5.89 -32.66
CA ASN A 602 -10.03 -6.47 -33.99
C ASN A 602 -8.81 -5.83 -34.69
N ARG A 603 -7.68 -5.73 -33.97
CA ARG A 603 -6.41 -5.12 -34.41
C ARG A 603 -6.49 -3.62 -34.75
N THR A 604 -7.59 -2.96 -34.38
CA THR A 604 -7.80 -1.51 -34.54
C THR A 604 -7.82 -0.84 -33.17
N ILE A 605 -7.10 0.27 -33.01
CA ILE A 605 -7.17 1.06 -31.78
C ILE A 605 -8.54 1.75 -31.75
N VAL A 606 -9.31 1.49 -30.70
CA VAL A 606 -10.64 2.10 -30.50
C VAL A 606 -10.64 3.19 -29.45
N GLY A 607 -9.62 3.23 -28.58
CA GLY A 607 -9.46 4.29 -27.59
C GLY A 607 -8.22 4.11 -26.71
N ALA A 608 -8.09 5.02 -25.77
CA ALA A 608 -7.08 5.00 -24.72
C ALA A 608 -7.74 4.91 -23.33
N GLY A 609 -6.94 4.72 -22.30
CA GLY A 609 -7.41 4.72 -20.92
C GLY A 609 -6.26 4.87 -19.93
N ALA A 610 -6.61 4.89 -18.66
CA ALA A 610 -5.64 4.87 -17.57
C ALA A 610 -5.95 3.75 -16.58
N LEU A 611 -4.94 2.99 -16.21
CA LEU A 611 -4.98 2.04 -15.12
C LEU A 611 -5.15 2.82 -13.80
N ILE A 612 -6.25 2.59 -13.08
CA ILE A 612 -6.55 3.25 -11.79
C ILE A 612 -6.43 2.29 -10.60
N SER A 613 -6.30 1.00 -10.87
CA SER A 613 -5.95 -0.06 -9.92
C SER A 613 -5.37 -1.25 -10.69
N PRO A 614 -4.79 -2.27 -10.02
CA PRO A 614 -4.29 -3.45 -10.70
C PRO A 614 -5.31 -4.14 -11.62
N TYR A 615 -6.62 -3.97 -11.39
CA TYR A 615 -7.68 -4.64 -12.14
C TYR A 615 -8.54 -3.73 -13.01
N TYR A 616 -8.44 -2.40 -12.87
CA TYR A 616 -9.39 -1.49 -13.51
C TYR A 616 -8.70 -0.44 -14.36
N VAL A 617 -9.13 -0.34 -15.62
CA VAL A 617 -8.78 0.73 -16.55
C VAL A 617 -9.99 1.65 -16.72
N LEU A 618 -9.78 2.94 -16.50
CA LEU A 618 -10.76 3.99 -16.73
C LEU A 618 -10.63 4.54 -18.15
N THR A 619 -11.76 4.68 -18.83
CA THR A 619 -11.87 5.21 -20.20
C THR A 619 -13.24 5.90 -20.37
N VAL A 620 -13.62 6.23 -21.61
CA VAL A 620 -14.92 6.84 -21.94
C VAL A 620 -15.92 5.79 -22.44
N ALA A 621 -17.22 6.04 -22.28
CA ALA A 621 -18.28 5.14 -22.73
C ALA A 621 -18.50 5.23 -24.25
N SER A 622 -18.27 6.40 -24.84
CA SER A 622 -18.53 6.71 -26.25
C SER A 622 -17.74 5.88 -27.27
N ILE A 623 -16.63 5.24 -26.85
CA ILE A 623 -15.92 4.26 -27.70
C ILE A 623 -16.73 2.98 -27.93
N PHE A 624 -17.81 2.75 -27.17
CA PHE A 624 -18.64 1.54 -27.20
C PHE A 624 -20.05 1.77 -27.79
N ASP A 625 -20.43 3.00 -28.14
CA ASP A 625 -21.77 3.37 -28.66
C ASP A 625 -22.20 2.54 -29.89
N ASN A 626 -21.23 1.97 -30.61
CA ASN A 626 -21.43 1.23 -31.86
C ASN A 626 -21.20 -0.29 -31.74
N TRP A 627 -21.55 -0.90 -30.58
CA TRP A 627 -21.65 -2.36 -30.33
C TRP A 627 -20.41 -3.04 -29.72
N MET A 628 -20.28 -3.00 -28.38
CA MET A 628 -19.33 -3.84 -27.64
C MET A 628 -19.76 -4.27 -26.22
N GLU A 629 -21.04 -4.09 -25.86
CA GLU A 629 -21.54 -4.44 -24.51
C GLU A 629 -21.62 -5.95 -24.23
N TRP A 630 -21.70 -6.79 -25.28
CA TRP A 630 -22.10 -8.19 -25.14
C TRP A 630 -20.95 -9.20 -25.13
N TYR A 631 -19.72 -8.76 -25.41
CA TYR A 631 -18.56 -9.65 -25.59
C TYR A 631 -17.27 -8.97 -25.13
N PRO A 632 -17.06 -8.73 -23.82
CA PRO A 632 -15.82 -8.11 -23.30
C PRO A 632 -14.55 -8.85 -23.73
N GLU A 633 -14.64 -10.16 -24.01
CA GLU A 633 -13.52 -10.99 -24.47
C GLU A 633 -12.91 -10.61 -25.82
N ILE A 634 -13.57 -9.76 -26.62
CA ILE A 634 -13.04 -9.29 -27.92
C ILE A 634 -12.17 -8.03 -27.76
N LEU A 635 -12.11 -7.47 -26.56
CA LEU A 635 -11.30 -6.31 -26.21
C LEU A 635 -9.93 -6.72 -25.68
N ASP A 636 -8.91 -6.14 -26.29
CA ASP A 636 -7.53 -6.27 -25.84
C ASP A 636 -7.09 -4.94 -25.20
N VAL A 637 -6.65 -5.00 -23.95
CA VAL A 637 -5.99 -3.87 -23.27
C VAL A 637 -4.49 -4.12 -23.27
N PHE A 638 -3.72 -3.17 -23.80
CA PHE A 638 -2.26 -3.19 -23.72
C PHE A 638 -1.77 -2.13 -22.74
N LEU A 639 -0.96 -2.55 -21.77
CA LEU A 639 -0.22 -1.64 -20.87
C LEU A 639 1.25 -1.60 -21.30
N GLY A 640 1.97 -0.53 -20.96
CA GLY A 640 3.42 -0.39 -21.19
C GLY A 640 3.85 -0.29 -22.65
N LYS A 641 2.91 0.01 -23.55
CA LYS A 641 3.18 0.23 -24.97
C LYS A 641 3.69 1.65 -25.16
N HIS A 642 4.71 1.85 -25.97
CA HIS A 642 5.19 3.14 -26.46
C HIS A 642 4.89 3.27 -27.94
N LYS A 643 5.28 2.27 -28.75
CA LYS A 643 5.03 2.22 -30.20
C LYS A 643 3.81 1.38 -30.58
N VAL A 644 2.92 1.96 -31.39
CA VAL A 644 1.66 1.34 -31.83
C VAL A 644 1.89 0.03 -32.61
N SER A 645 2.86 0.01 -33.52
CA SER A 645 3.06 -1.09 -34.48
C SER A 645 4.19 -2.07 -34.12
N ALA A 646 4.96 -1.80 -33.05
CA ALA A 646 6.09 -2.64 -32.65
C ALA A 646 5.69 -3.69 -31.60
N ARG A 647 6.36 -4.84 -31.64
CA ARG A 647 6.34 -5.84 -30.56
C ARG A 647 7.29 -5.34 -29.48
N GLU A 648 6.76 -4.82 -28.38
CA GLU A 648 7.55 -4.21 -27.32
C GLU A 648 7.63 -5.14 -26.11
N PRO A 649 8.83 -5.50 -25.64
CA PRO A 649 9.01 -6.35 -24.47
C PRO A 649 8.38 -5.78 -23.19
N SER A 650 8.30 -4.45 -23.09
CA SER A 650 7.66 -3.74 -21.97
C SER A 650 6.14 -3.79 -22.01
N SER A 651 5.54 -4.16 -23.15
CA SER A 651 4.09 -4.17 -23.31
C SER A 651 3.51 -5.56 -23.05
N LYS A 652 2.43 -5.60 -22.27
CA LYS A 652 1.68 -6.83 -21.98
C LYS A 652 0.22 -6.63 -22.37
N LYS A 653 -0.35 -7.65 -23.00
CA LYS A 653 -1.78 -7.75 -23.30
C LYS A 653 -2.54 -8.29 -22.09
N PHE A 654 -3.69 -7.69 -21.82
CA PHE A 654 -4.65 -8.09 -20.81
C PHE A 654 -6.01 -8.30 -21.46
N ASP A 655 -6.64 -9.42 -21.13
CA ASP A 655 -8.02 -9.72 -21.55
C ASP A 655 -8.99 -8.98 -20.62
N VAL A 656 -10.09 -8.47 -21.18
CA VAL A 656 -11.13 -7.78 -20.41
C VAL A 656 -12.18 -8.78 -19.94
N GLN A 657 -12.45 -8.79 -18.63
CA GLN A 657 -13.48 -9.59 -17.99
C GLN A 657 -14.87 -8.95 -18.10
N ALA A 658 -14.95 -7.63 -17.92
CA ALA A 658 -16.21 -6.89 -17.91
C ALA A 658 -16.01 -5.41 -18.27
N VAL A 659 -17.07 -4.79 -18.83
CA VAL A 659 -17.16 -3.36 -19.11
C VAL A 659 -18.31 -2.78 -18.31
N TYR A 660 -18.07 -1.68 -17.57
CA TYR A 660 -19.10 -0.98 -16.80
C TYR A 660 -19.29 0.44 -17.33
N HIS A 661 -20.51 0.77 -17.74
CA HIS A 661 -20.87 2.10 -18.22
C HIS A 661 -21.42 2.97 -17.10
N HIS A 662 -21.15 4.28 -17.18
CA HIS A 662 -21.82 5.21 -16.29
C HIS A 662 -23.32 5.25 -16.58
N LYS A 663 -24.17 5.00 -15.57
CA LYS A 663 -25.63 4.84 -15.74
C LYS A 663 -26.33 6.09 -16.29
N ALA A 664 -25.77 7.26 -16.01
CA ALA A 664 -26.26 8.54 -16.52
C ALA A 664 -25.45 9.05 -17.73
N TYR A 665 -24.76 8.15 -18.43
CA TYR A 665 -24.11 8.47 -19.70
C TYR A 665 -25.16 8.96 -20.72
N GLY A 666 -24.88 10.06 -21.42
CA GLY A 666 -25.74 10.58 -22.48
C GLY A 666 -26.96 11.38 -22.04
N ASN A 667 -27.13 11.65 -20.73
CA ASN A 667 -28.25 12.41 -20.17
C ASN A 667 -27.74 13.48 -19.18
N PRO A 668 -28.05 14.78 -19.34
CA PRO A 668 -29.00 15.38 -20.31
C PRO A 668 -28.40 15.67 -21.69
N THR A 669 -27.08 15.60 -21.85
CA THR A 669 -26.39 15.83 -23.12
C THR A 669 -25.70 14.55 -23.59
N PRO A 670 -25.46 14.38 -24.91
CA PRO A 670 -24.96 13.12 -25.49
C PRO A 670 -23.66 12.58 -24.90
N TYR A 671 -22.84 13.43 -24.28
CA TYR A 671 -21.56 13.05 -23.69
C TYR A 671 -21.49 13.33 -22.17
N ASN A 672 -22.63 13.62 -21.54
CA ASN A 672 -22.65 13.77 -20.09
C ASN A 672 -22.25 12.45 -19.42
N ASN A 673 -21.37 12.51 -18.41
CA ASN A 673 -20.79 11.33 -17.75
C ASN A 673 -20.25 10.26 -18.73
N ASP A 674 -19.58 10.69 -19.79
CA ASP A 674 -18.97 9.78 -20.77
C ASP A 674 -17.78 9.04 -20.15
N LEU A 675 -18.08 7.98 -19.38
CA LEU A 675 -17.14 7.20 -18.59
C LEU A 675 -17.48 5.70 -18.64
N ALA A 676 -16.44 4.89 -18.76
CA ALA A 676 -16.53 3.44 -18.64
C ALA A 676 -15.32 2.87 -17.88
N LEU A 677 -15.53 1.73 -17.21
CA LEU A 677 -14.50 0.97 -16.51
C LEU A 677 -14.33 -0.39 -17.16
N LEU A 678 -13.09 -0.76 -17.51
CA LEU A 678 -12.73 -2.08 -17.99
C LEU A 678 -12.10 -2.86 -16.84
N LYS A 679 -12.70 -3.99 -16.49
CA LYS A 679 -12.15 -4.93 -15.52
C LYS A 679 -11.24 -5.92 -16.23
N LEU A 680 -9.97 -5.95 -15.87
CA LEU A 680 -8.99 -6.91 -16.38
C LEU A 680 -9.23 -8.29 -15.76
N LYS A 681 -9.02 -9.35 -16.54
CA LYS A 681 -9.14 -10.74 -16.07
C LYS A 681 -8.06 -11.15 -15.08
N GLN A 682 -6.91 -10.47 -15.10
CA GLN A 682 -5.76 -10.69 -14.24
C GLN A 682 -5.15 -9.33 -13.83
N PRO A 683 -4.47 -9.23 -12.67
CA PRO A 683 -3.88 -7.98 -12.22
C PRO A 683 -2.73 -7.53 -13.13
N ALA A 684 -2.55 -6.21 -13.24
CA ALA A 684 -1.54 -5.60 -14.09
C ALA A 684 -0.09 -5.93 -13.65
N GLY A 685 0.16 -6.31 -12.40
CA GLY A 685 1.52 -6.53 -11.88
C GLY A 685 2.29 -5.22 -11.67
N ASP A 686 3.33 -5.23 -10.84
CA ASP A 686 3.91 -4.01 -10.25
C ASP A 686 4.57 -3.05 -11.23
N GLN A 687 4.96 -3.54 -12.40
CA GLN A 687 5.55 -2.75 -13.49
C GLN A 687 4.56 -1.79 -14.17
N TYR A 688 3.24 -2.03 -14.06
CA TYR A 688 2.20 -1.12 -14.54
C TYR A 688 1.50 -0.50 -13.35
N ARG A 689 2.09 0.57 -12.82
CA ARG A 689 1.56 1.31 -11.67
C ARG A 689 0.31 2.11 -12.05
N PRO A 690 -0.73 2.14 -11.20
CA PRO A 690 -1.94 2.92 -11.47
C PRO A 690 -1.70 4.43 -11.33
N ILE A 691 -2.53 5.26 -11.96
CA ILE A 691 -2.61 6.70 -11.70
C ILE A 691 -3.45 6.99 -10.45
N CYS A 692 -3.15 8.07 -9.73
CA CYS A 692 -3.93 8.45 -8.54
C CYS A 692 -5.32 8.99 -8.90
N LEU A 693 -6.33 8.64 -8.10
CA LEU A 693 -7.61 9.34 -8.09
C LEU A 693 -7.50 10.64 -7.28
N PRO A 694 -8.22 11.71 -7.64
CA PRO A 694 -8.17 12.98 -6.93
C PRO A 694 -8.73 12.86 -5.50
N LEU A 695 -8.19 13.65 -4.55
CA LEU A 695 -8.46 13.59 -3.10
C LEU A 695 -9.86 14.12 -2.68
N SER A 696 -10.55 14.84 -3.56
CA SER A 696 -11.86 15.45 -3.25
C SER A 696 -12.59 15.86 -4.51
N ASP A 697 -13.83 16.34 -4.32
CA ASP A 697 -14.63 17.07 -5.31
C ASP A 697 -14.05 18.45 -5.69
N ALA A 698 -12.89 18.84 -5.13
CA ALA A 698 -12.31 20.15 -5.36
C ALA A 698 -11.96 20.40 -6.84
N TRP A 699 -12.62 21.43 -7.37
CA TRP A 699 -12.53 21.96 -8.72
C TRP A 699 -11.09 22.26 -9.19
N TYR A 700 -10.79 22.01 -10.47
CA TYR A 700 -9.53 22.43 -11.09
C TYR A 700 -9.63 23.91 -11.51
N PRO A 701 -8.88 24.84 -10.89
CA PRO A 701 -9.05 26.26 -11.15
C PRO A 701 -8.71 26.64 -12.60
N PRO A 702 -9.37 27.67 -13.17
CA PRO A 702 -9.02 28.20 -14.48
C PRO A 702 -7.52 28.53 -14.58
N ASN A 703 -6.95 28.32 -15.75
CA ASN A 703 -5.52 28.45 -16.06
C ASN A 703 -4.58 27.44 -15.40
N LEU A 704 -5.08 26.48 -14.62
CA LEU A 704 -4.25 25.37 -14.15
C LEU A 704 -3.73 24.58 -15.36
N THR A 705 -2.42 24.37 -15.42
CA THR A 705 -1.80 23.55 -16.47
C THR A 705 -1.87 22.07 -16.09
N LEU A 706 -2.47 21.27 -16.98
CA LEU A 706 -2.59 19.82 -16.88
C LEU A 706 -1.86 19.15 -18.04
N THR A 707 -1.44 17.90 -17.84
CA THR A 707 -0.75 17.09 -18.85
C THR A 707 -1.72 16.09 -19.46
N ILE A 708 -1.72 15.97 -20.78
CA ILE A 708 -2.45 14.93 -21.52
C ILE A 708 -1.45 14.03 -22.24
N ALA A 709 -1.74 12.73 -22.32
CA ALA A 709 -0.92 11.77 -23.04
C ALA A 709 -1.77 10.82 -23.90
N GLY A 710 -1.31 10.48 -25.11
CA GLY A 710 -2.07 9.67 -26.07
C GLY A 710 -1.32 9.34 -27.37
N TRP A 711 -1.94 8.54 -28.24
CA TRP A 711 -1.41 8.06 -29.54
C TRP A 711 -2.19 8.62 -30.74
N GLY A 712 -3.19 9.46 -30.52
CA GLY A 712 -4.09 9.97 -31.54
C GLY A 712 -3.43 10.95 -32.50
N ARG A 713 -4.21 11.46 -33.44
CA ARG A 713 -3.67 12.28 -34.54
C ARG A 713 -3.12 13.61 -34.01
N THR A 714 -2.04 14.07 -34.62
CA THR A 714 -1.44 15.38 -34.33
C THR A 714 -2.06 16.53 -35.15
N SER A 715 -3.04 16.22 -36.01
CA SER A 715 -3.82 17.19 -36.78
C SER A 715 -5.13 16.58 -37.31
N GLU A 716 -6.10 17.44 -37.65
CA GLU A 716 -7.47 17.11 -38.11
C GLU A 716 -7.56 16.12 -39.29
N ARG A 717 -6.45 15.93 -40.04
CA ARG A 717 -6.34 14.98 -41.16
C ARG A 717 -4.99 14.23 -41.20
N GLY A 718 -4.23 14.24 -40.11
CA GLY A 718 -2.92 13.57 -40.02
C GLY A 718 -3.03 12.07 -39.72
N SER A 719 -1.95 11.31 -39.94
CA SER A 719 -1.83 9.96 -39.40
C SER A 719 -1.75 10.00 -37.87
N GLY A 720 -2.34 9.01 -37.19
CA GLY A 720 -2.13 8.83 -35.74
C GLY A 720 -0.65 8.73 -35.39
N SER A 721 -0.27 9.16 -34.19
CA SER A 721 1.13 9.04 -33.76
C SER A 721 1.51 7.56 -33.62
N SER A 722 2.65 7.17 -34.18
CA SER A 722 3.17 5.81 -34.02
C SER A 722 3.82 5.57 -32.65
N VAL A 723 3.99 6.64 -31.86
CA VAL A 723 4.62 6.71 -30.54
C VAL A 723 3.71 7.44 -29.55
N LEU A 724 3.81 7.16 -28.26
CA LEU A 724 3.07 7.87 -27.23
C LEU A 724 3.58 9.33 -27.14
N LEU A 725 2.66 10.29 -27.10
CA LEU A 725 2.96 11.73 -27.03
C LEU A 725 2.39 12.33 -25.75
N LYS A 726 3.01 13.39 -25.23
CA LYS A 726 2.46 14.22 -24.14
C LYS A 726 2.38 15.69 -24.51
N ALA A 727 1.36 16.38 -23.99
CA ALA A 727 1.18 17.82 -24.16
C ALA A 727 0.62 18.46 -22.89
N ASN A 728 0.87 19.75 -22.71
CA ASN A 728 0.30 20.54 -21.60
C ASN A 728 -0.86 21.39 -22.10
N MET A 729 -1.98 21.40 -21.37
CA MET A 729 -3.18 22.19 -21.67
C MET A 729 -3.57 23.03 -20.44
N ASN A 730 -4.22 24.17 -20.64
CA ASN A 730 -4.69 25.00 -19.53
C ASN A 730 -6.21 24.82 -19.37
N VAL A 731 -6.65 24.60 -18.14
CA VAL A 731 -8.08 24.50 -17.79
C VAL A 731 -8.79 25.83 -18.07
N TRP A 732 -9.96 25.76 -18.70
CA TRP A 732 -10.84 26.92 -18.87
C TRP A 732 -11.87 27.00 -17.74
N SER A 733 -12.43 28.19 -17.53
CA SER A 733 -13.55 28.34 -16.58
C SER A 733 -14.80 27.66 -17.13
N GLU A 734 -15.68 27.18 -16.24
CA GLU A 734 -16.98 26.62 -16.65
C GLU A 734 -17.78 27.63 -17.47
N GLU A 735 -17.76 28.90 -17.06
CA GLU A 735 -18.47 29.98 -17.74
C GLU A 735 -17.97 30.16 -19.18
N ASP A 736 -16.66 30.13 -19.41
CA ASP A 736 -16.09 30.24 -20.76
C ASP A 736 -16.39 29.01 -21.62
N CYS A 737 -16.48 27.84 -21.00
CA CYS A 737 -16.78 26.59 -21.69
C CYS A 737 -18.25 26.43 -22.02
N ASP A 738 -19.14 26.82 -21.11
CA ASP A 738 -20.57 26.89 -21.37
C ASP A 738 -20.87 27.98 -22.43
N LYS A 739 -20.22 29.15 -22.36
CA LYS A 739 -20.31 30.15 -23.44
C LYS A 739 -19.86 29.61 -24.80
N ARG A 740 -18.83 28.76 -24.83
CA ARG A 740 -18.31 28.17 -26.08
C ARG A 740 -19.16 27.01 -26.58
N TYR A 741 -19.76 26.25 -25.67
CA TYR A 741 -20.55 25.04 -25.93
C TYR A 741 -21.92 25.07 -25.22
N PRO A 742 -22.76 26.07 -25.50
CA PRO A 742 -23.99 26.31 -24.74
C PRO A 742 -24.95 25.13 -24.87
N GLY A 743 -25.38 24.60 -23.73
CA GLY A 743 -26.31 23.46 -23.64
C GLY A 743 -25.70 22.10 -23.98
N TRP A 744 -24.38 22.02 -24.20
CA TRP A 744 -23.64 20.77 -24.41
C TRP A 744 -22.64 20.49 -23.28
N PHE A 745 -22.06 21.54 -22.70
CA PHE A 745 -21.19 21.48 -21.52
C PHE A 745 -22.00 21.37 -20.23
N THR A 746 -21.50 20.62 -19.25
CA THR A 746 -22.13 20.46 -17.92
C THR A 746 -21.04 20.45 -16.84
N GLU A 747 -21.45 20.59 -15.58
CA GLU A 747 -20.60 20.43 -14.37
C GLU A 747 -19.91 19.05 -14.26
N LYS A 748 -20.27 18.08 -15.13
CA LYS A 748 -19.66 16.76 -15.22
C LYS A 748 -18.50 16.72 -16.23
N MET A 749 -18.12 17.88 -16.76
CA MET A 749 -17.09 18.03 -17.77
C MET A 749 -16.00 19.00 -17.34
N ILE A 750 -14.79 18.80 -17.85
CA ILE A 750 -13.68 19.76 -17.76
C ILE A 750 -13.28 20.11 -19.18
N CYS A 751 -12.97 21.36 -19.40
CA CYS A 751 -12.48 21.85 -20.69
C CYS A 751 -11.07 22.39 -20.53
N ALA A 752 -10.19 22.02 -21.44
CA ALA A 752 -8.82 22.50 -21.44
C ALA A 752 -8.38 22.87 -22.86
N TYR A 753 -7.51 23.87 -22.95
CA TYR A 753 -7.01 24.36 -24.23
C TYR A 753 -5.58 24.84 -24.12
N LYS A 754 -4.82 24.62 -25.19
CA LYS A 754 -3.64 25.40 -25.52
C LYS A 754 -3.49 25.44 -27.03
N LYS A 755 -3.04 26.59 -27.55
CA LYS A 755 -2.86 26.81 -28.98
C LYS A 755 -1.88 25.77 -29.55
N GLY A 756 -2.32 25.00 -30.54
CA GLY A 756 -1.50 23.98 -31.21
C GLY A 756 -1.38 22.65 -30.47
N THR A 757 -2.14 22.44 -29.40
CA THR A 757 -2.22 21.15 -28.67
C THR A 757 -3.68 20.71 -28.60
N ASP A 758 -4.00 19.58 -29.21
CA ASP A 758 -5.28 18.90 -29.05
C ASP A 758 -5.11 17.39 -29.24
N THR A 759 -6.02 16.61 -28.66
CA THR A 759 -6.18 15.19 -28.91
C THR A 759 -7.24 14.99 -29.99
N CYS A 760 -6.86 14.43 -31.12
CA CYS A 760 -7.74 14.15 -32.24
C CYS A 760 -8.33 12.73 -32.18
N GLU A 761 -9.07 12.31 -33.22
CA GLU A 761 -9.57 10.93 -33.37
C GLU A 761 -8.47 9.89 -33.03
N GLY A 762 -8.77 8.96 -32.12
CA GLY A 762 -7.86 7.92 -31.63
C GLY A 762 -7.44 8.04 -30.16
N ASP A 763 -7.71 9.17 -29.51
CA ASP A 763 -7.37 9.46 -28.10
C ASP A 763 -8.58 9.51 -27.15
N ASN A 764 -9.77 9.10 -27.60
CA ASN A 764 -10.92 9.05 -26.71
C ASN A 764 -10.61 8.11 -25.54
N GLY A 765 -10.81 8.58 -24.31
CA GLY A 765 -10.39 7.90 -23.08
C GLY A 765 -8.99 8.25 -22.57
N ALA A 766 -8.19 9.03 -23.31
CA ALA A 766 -6.87 9.47 -22.86
C ALA A 766 -6.95 10.31 -21.56
N PRO A 767 -6.06 10.06 -20.58
CA PRO A 767 -6.12 10.76 -19.31
C PRO A 767 -5.59 12.19 -19.41
N LEU A 768 -6.36 13.12 -18.85
CA LEU A 768 -5.92 14.46 -18.46
C LEU A 768 -5.44 14.39 -17.01
N MET A 769 -4.21 14.79 -16.75
CA MET A 769 -3.49 14.49 -15.51
C MET A 769 -2.94 15.75 -14.87
N ARG A 770 -3.03 15.84 -13.55
CA ARG A 770 -2.40 16.89 -12.74
C ARG A 770 -1.17 16.31 -12.05
N TYR A 771 -0.03 16.94 -12.24
CA TYR A 771 1.15 16.65 -11.43
C TYR A 771 1.10 17.46 -10.12
N TYR A 772 1.20 16.79 -8.99
CA TYR A 772 1.11 17.39 -7.65
C TYR A 772 1.90 16.54 -6.64
N PHE A 773 2.78 17.16 -5.86
CA PHE A 773 3.60 16.48 -4.83
C PHE A 773 4.27 15.17 -5.30
N GLY A 774 4.92 15.21 -6.47
CA GLY A 774 5.65 14.05 -6.99
C GLY A 774 4.79 13.02 -7.73
N ARG A 775 3.47 13.22 -7.82
CA ARG A 775 2.52 12.24 -8.37
C ARG A 775 1.58 12.83 -9.40
N TYR A 776 1.14 11.99 -10.34
CA TYR A 776 0.06 12.29 -11.27
C TYR A 776 -1.30 11.83 -10.74
N TYR A 777 -2.26 12.75 -10.78
CA TYR A 777 -3.66 12.53 -10.45
C TYR A 777 -4.51 12.67 -11.71
N ILE A 778 -5.44 11.75 -11.94
CA ILE A 778 -6.34 11.84 -13.09
C ILE A 778 -7.43 12.89 -12.85
N ALA A 779 -7.50 13.89 -13.72
CA ALA A 779 -8.47 14.98 -13.67
C ALA A 779 -9.70 14.70 -14.53
N GLY A 780 -9.48 14.13 -15.71
CA GLY A 780 -10.52 13.79 -16.66
C GLY A 780 -10.04 12.77 -17.68
N VAL A 781 -10.96 12.25 -18.48
CA VAL A 781 -10.64 11.45 -19.67
C VAL A 781 -11.22 12.10 -20.92
N SER A 782 -10.47 12.07 -22.01
CA SER A 782 -10.80 12.79 -23.24
C SER A 782 -12.08 12.23 -23.86
N SER A 783 -13.14 13.06 -23.97
CA SER A 783 -14.46 12.61 -24.40
C SER A 783 -14.78 13.09 -25.82
N TRP A 784 -14.97 14.39 -26.02
CA TRP A 784 -15.37 14.95 -27.32
C TRP A 784 -14.69 16.30 -27.61
N ALA A 785 -14.74 16.71 -28.87
CA ALA A 785 -14.23 18.00 -29.36
C ALA A 785 -15.26 18.71 -30.24
N SER A 786 -14.98 19.97 -30.58
CA SER A 786 -15.78 20.77 -31.49
C SER A 786 -16.08 20.05 -32.81
N LYS A 787 -17.26 20.30 -33.38
CA LYS A 787 -17.62 19.85 -34.74
C LYS A 787 -16.73 20.45 -35.84
N GLU A 788 -15.98 21.50 -35.50
CA GLU A 788 -14.98 22.16 -36.35
C GLU A 788 -13.63 21.42 -36.37
N GLY A 789 -13.58 20.21 -35.79
CA GLY A 789 -12.38 19.38 -35.73
C GLY A 789 -11.59 19.51 -34.44
N CYS A 790 -10.46 18.80 -34.38
CA CYS A 790 -9.48 18.93 -33.32
C CYS A 790 -8.42 19.99 -33.67
N ALA A 791 -7.86 20.64 -32.66
CA ALA A 791 -6.87 21.72 -32.68
C ALA A 791 -7.37 23.03 -33.31
N THR A 792 -8.70 23.22 -33.38
CA THR A 792 -9.29 24.46 -33.86
C THR A 792 -8.89 25.63 -32.96
N LEU A 793 -8.51 26.75 -33.57
CA LEU A 793 -8.06 27.93 -32.84
C LEU A 793 -9.21 28.49 -31.98
N GLY A 794 -9.06 28.47 -30.65
CA GLY A 794 -10.11 28.90 -29.72
C GLY A 794 -11.23 27.88 -29.45
N ALA A 795 -11.01 26.58 -29.71
CA ALA A 795 -11.92 25.52 -29.31
C ALA A 795 -11.25 24.59 -28.25
N PRO A 796 -11.64 24.66 -26.96
CA PRO A 796 -11.13 23.75 -25.94
C PRO A 796 -11.61 22.30 -26.15
N ARG A 797 -10.76 21.33 -25.83
CA ARG A 797 -11.15 19.91 -25.76
C ARG A 797 -11.96 19.67 -24.50
N VAL A 798 -12.96 18.80 -24.57
CA VAL A 798 -13.84 18.47 -23.45
C VAL A 798 -13.54 17.06 -22.92
N PHE A 799 -13.44 16.97 -21.60
CA PHE A 799 -13.09 15.79 -20.84
C PHE A 799 -14.23 15.45 -19.89
N SER A 800 -14.49 14.17 -19.67
CA SER A 800 -15.36 13.72 -18.58
C SER A 800 -14.63 13.93 -17.26
N ALA A 801 -15.24 14.68 -16.33
CA ALA A 801 -14.62 15.06 -15.07
C ALA A 801 -14.58 13.88 -14.08
N ILE A 802 -13.39 13.54 -13.56
CA ILE A 802 -13.27 12.42 -12.60
C ILE A 802 -13.82 12.80 -11.23
N HIS A 803 -13.53 14.00 -10.73
CA HIS A 803 -13.98 14.46 -9.42
C HIS A 803 -15.51 14.35 -9.26
N SER A 804 -16.27 14.75 -10.28
CA SER A 804 -17.74 14.69 -10.32
C SER A 804 -18.33 13.28 -10.43
N ASN A 805 -17.48 12.27 -10.66
CA ASN A 805 -17.84 10.87 -10.88
C ASN A 805 -17.13 9.89 -9.93
N LEU A 806 -16.41 10.40 -8.93
CA LEU A 806 -15.65 9.59 -7.96
C LEU A 806 -16.53 8.54 -7.26
N GLN A 807 -17.75 8.91 -6.84
CA GLN A 807 -18.67 7.99 -6.19
C GLN A 807 -19.04 6.80 -7.08
N TRP A 808 -19.23 7.02 -8.39
CA TRP A 808 -19.52 5.95 -9.34
C TRP A 808 -18.29 5.05 -9.53
N ILE A 809 -17.11 5.65 -9.67
CA ILE A 809 -15.83 4.92 -9.80
C ILE A 809 -15.57 4.07 -8.57
N SER A 810 -15.60 4.66 -7.38
CA SER A 810 -15.40 3.98 -6.10
C SER A 810 -16.47 2.91 -5.85
N GLY A 811 -17.72 3.17 -6.23
CA GLY A 811 -18.81 2.21 -6.08
C GLY A 811 -18.64 0.93 -6.91
N ILE A 812 -17.94 0.99 -8.03
CA ILE A 812 -17.64 -0.18 -8.88
C ILE A 812 -16.31 -0.83 -8.50
N THR A 813 -15.30 -0.02 -8.21
CA THR A 813 -13.91 -0.49 -8.05
C THR A 813 -13.52 -0.81 -6.61
N GLY A 814 -14.25 -0.29 -5.62
CA GLY A 814 -13.86 -0.37 -4.21
C GLY A 814 -12.64 0.49 -3.83
N LEU A 815 -12.23 1.42 -4.69
CA LEU A 815 -11.11 2.33 -4.41
C LEU A 815 -11.54 3.46 -3.47
N GLN A 816 -10.77 3.71 -2.40
CA GLN A 816 -10.92 4.92 -1.58
C GLN A 816 -10.38 6.14 -2.34
N VAL A 817 -11.07 7.27 -2.17
CA VAL A 817 -10.59 8.59 -2.56
C VAL A 817 -9.33 8.86 -1.73
N ALA A 818 -8.23 9.26 -2.38
CA ALA A 818 -6.93 9.39 -1.73
C ALA A 818 -6.89 10.48 -0.66
#